data_AF-A0ABC8BEP1-F1
#
_entry.id   AF-A0ABC8BEP1-F1
#
_cell.length_a   1.000
_cell.length_b   1.000
_cell.length_c   1.000
_cell.angle_alpha   90.00
_cell.angle_beta   90.00
_cell.angle_gamma   90.00
#
_symmetry.space_group_name_H-M   'P 1'
#
loop_
_entity.id
_entity.type
_entity.pdbx_description
1 polymer ?
#
loop_
_entity_poly.entity_id
_entity_poly.type
_entity_poly.pdbx_seq_one_letter_code
_entity_poly.pdbx_strand_id
1 'polypeptide(L)'
;MDFETGGPGKTVDIRTRDALQGQEAIRFGSFVLHPQQQLLFRHSQPVPLGSRAMSLLVAFATRPGELLEKAELLTLAWPKAVVEECNLRAQIVTLRRTLEEQDDFTYIVTVPGRGYRFSAPVSVQPATAPALPAPAKDTFAAAPAIKRQVLGRDALIRQLHELTLERRLLTLTGPGGVGKTTVALALADSLAAHASLSTAFVDLTPVSCAQPVVGRIAFALGLSTENEQPLRDIPPSLAKRPQLLVLDNCEHVLDETASAVEALLANAPLCCVVVTSREPLRVQGEWVHELSPLQVPDENQTISAETAIAYSGVELFVTRAREQDPAFVLTDSDTEAVAAICRKLDGNPLAIELAAARVRTFGIADLVGLLDGSFRLQMTGLRTALPRQRSLSATLDWTYGMLTEHEQALLRQLSIFNGSFTLDGVMAIVNIGLPDVRMTLPMLESLLEKSLLGTFDHSQGKRFRLLETTRLYAHDKLVQLDDVPRLCRAHAQWALRLLNQARLDLDQLTQDVWTQRYAAEIDTIRAALTWAFSAAGDRQLGVELTLSSSPLWLRLSLVREYQDWVSLGTPRHVEEKAQMDRRQRMRLLTMSGSILMLTYGAGQKMREVWQQVSEDAEVLNDSEYRLRALWGQWNDHTCSNRHREAQEVALRFLALGKDYRIADCQLLGRRMRATSAFYMGDMKTAGQAIEEALGASRSASSHIIDMHFDQRIAAQSLRAQVQLLVGNTGQAMVALDTNVKQAIALSHPATLWYTLAISAIPATLIAGTLHKTRHFLDVLKKSSERQPLHIWRQLTSCYESILLIREGNPAAGVPLLGEAFQQLRNHVETPLCSMLHTEYVSGLAALRLEPLALETLDEIHINAVEHHDRWYLPEIMRVKAQLMLSQPHTHALEEVRKMLTQALDIARQDGTHFWAWRINADLNRLKIAPGTPAPRHCPAVH
;
A
#
# COMPACT_ATOMS: atom_id res chain seq x y z
N MET A 1 -18.83 -79.53 -0.95
CA MET A 1 -17.98 -79.94 0.17
C MET A 1 -17.27 -78.67 0.65
N ASP A 2 -17.41 -78.14 1.84
CA ASP A 2 -18.25 -78.43 3.01
C ASP A 2 -18.36 -77.14 3.85
N PHE A 3 -19.40 -77.16 4.69
CA PHE A 3 -19.87 -76.31 5.79
C PHE A 3 -18.98 -75.26 6.50
N GLU A 4 -19.59 -74.06 6.65
CA GLU A 4 -19.85 -73.20 7.84
C GLU A 4 -18.84 -73.04 9.00
N THR A 5 -18.63 -71.78 9.46
CA THR A 5 -19.12 -71.22 10.76
C THR A 5 -18.57 -69.81 11.09
N GLY A 6 -19.45 -68.89 11.57
CA GLY A 6 -19.15 -67.82 12.56
C GLY A 6 -18.73 -66.40 12.11
N GLY A 7 -19.59 -65.37 12.26
CA GLY A 7 -19.28 -63.92 12.08
C GLY A 7 -18.66 -63.24 13.33
N PRO A 8 -18.72 -61.90 13.55
CA PRO A 8 -19.16 -60.77 12.71
C PRO A 8 -18.09 -59.66 12.54
N GLY A 9 -18.26 -58.76 11.57
CA GLY A 9 -17.43 -57.55 11.45
C GLY A 9 -17.41 -56.94 10.06
N LYS A 10 -18.56 -56.40 9.60
CA LYS A 10 -18.55 -55.56 8.39
C LYS A 10 -18.07 -54.16 8.76
N THR A 11 -16.82 -53.92 8.42
CA THR A 11 -16.23 -52.63 8.06
C THR A 11 -17.25 -51.75 7.35
N VAL A 12 -17.60 -50.62 7.98
CA VAL A 12 -18.36 -49.55 7.34
C VAL A 12 -17.42 -48.84 6.38
N ASP A 13 -17.78 -48.91 5.11
CA ASP A 13 -17.10 -48.31 3.97
C ASP A 13 -17.03 -46.78 4.13
N ILE A 14 -15.82 -46.23 4.11
CA ILE A 14 -15.51 -44.79 4.23
C ILE A 14 -15.76 -44.15 2.85
N ARG A 15 -17.02 -44.18 2.40
CA ARG A 15 -17.47 -43.60 1.15
C ARG A 15 -18.78 -42.84 1.35
N THR A 16 -18.74 -41.80 2.19
CA THR A 16 -19.77 -40.75 2.23
C THR A 16 -19.26 -39.46 2.89
N ARG A 17 -17.97 -39.13 2.67
CA ARG A 17 -17.41 -37.82 3.04
C ARG A 17 -17.08 -36.91 1.85
N ASP A 18 -17.33 -37.37 0.63
CA ASP A 18 -16.86 -36.71 -0.60
C ASP A 18 -17.97 -36.19 -1.53
N ALA A 19 -19.13 -35.86 -0.98
CA ALA A 19 -20.20 -35.20 -1.71
C ALA A 19 -20.63 -33.95 -0.96
N LEU A 20 -19.82 -32.89 -1.03
CA LEU A 20 -20.16 -31.47 -0.88
C LEU A 20 -18.89 -30.65 -1.22
N GLN A 21 -18.39 -30.81 -2.45
CA GLN A 21 -17.40 -29.91 -3.04
C GLN A 21 -18.14 -28.70 -3.63
N GLY A 22 -18.11 -27.59 -2.92
CA GLY A 22 -18.69 -26.32 -3.34
C GLY A 22 -19.11 -25.49 -2.13
N GLN A 23 -18.79 -24.20 -2.13
CA GLN A 23 -19.33 -23.26 -1.15
C GLN A 23 -20.85 -23.24 -1.31
N GLU A 24 -21.59 -24.03 -0.55
CA GLU A 24 -23.05 -24.09 -0.63
C GLU A 24 -23.68 -23.43 0.59
N ALA A 25 -24.61 -22.50 0.33
CA ALA A 25 -25.38 -21.83 1.36
C ALA A 25 -26.71 -22.55 1.54
N ILE A 26 -27.07 -22.82 2.79
CA ILE A 26 -28.32 -23.50 3.15
C ILE A 26 -29.35 -22.43 3.53
N ARG A 27 -30.42 -22.30 2.76
CA ARG A 27 -31.52 -21.37 3.06
C ARG A 27 -32.70 -22.09 3.70
N PHE A 28 -33.25 -21.51 4.76
CA PHE A 28 -34.47 -21.97 5.42
C PHE A 28 -35.22 -20.76 6.00
N GLY A 29 -36.50 -20.59 5.66
CA GLY A 29 -37.27 -19.38 5.98
C GLY A 29 -36.52 -18.10 5.58
N SER A 30 -36.46 -17.12 6.47
CA SER A 30 -35.71 -15.86 6.30
C SER A 30 -34.18 -15.95 6.52
N PHE A 31 -33.63 -17.15 6.74
CA PHE A 31 -32.23 -17.36 7.09
C PHE A 31 -31.39 -17.97 5.96
N VAL A 32 -30.12 -17.57 5.94
CA VAL A 32 -29.07 -18.14 5.10
C VAL A 32 -27.91 -18.58 5.99
N LEU A 33 -27.66 -19.89 6.05
CA LEU A 33 -26.57 -20.49 6.80
C LEU A 33 -25.40 -20.82 5.87
N HIS A 34 -24.18 -20.43 6.26
CA HIS A 34 -22.93 -20.83 5.63
C HIS A 34 -22.20 -21.83 6.55
N PRO A 35 -22.37 -23.15 6.36
CA PRO A 35 -21.92 -24.16 7.33
C PRO A 35 -20.41 -24.15 7.57
N GLN A 36 -19.60 -23.92 6.52
CA GLN A 36 -18.14 -23.88 6.62
C GLN A 36 -17.62 -22.66 7.39
N GLN A 37 -18.30 -21.52 7.25
CA GLN A 37 -17.92 -20.26 7.88
C GLN A 37 -18.53 -20.12 9.29
N GLN A 38 -19.44 -21.03 9.68
CA GLN A 38 -20.21 -20.93 10.92
C GLN A 38 -20.91 -19.57 11.07
N LEU A 39 -21.46 -19.06 9.97
CA LEU A 39 -22.20 -17.79 9.90
C LEU A 39 -23.66 -18.03 9.55
N LEU A 40 -24.55 -17.39 10.31
CA LEU A 40 -25.98 -17.32 10.02
C LEU A 40 -26.33 -15.87 9.67
N PHE A 41 -27.03 -15.68 8.55
CA PHE A 41 -27.56 -14.39 8.15
C PHE A 41 -29.08 -14.41 8.15
N ARG A 42 -29.68 -13.28 8.51
CA ARG A 42 -31.10 -12.99 8.32
C ARG A 42 -31.21 -11.69 7.52
N HIS A 43 -31.85 -11.72 6.35
CA HIS A 43 -31.91 -10.56 5.44
C HIS A 43 -30.56 -9.84 5.22
N SER A 44 -29.46 -10.60 5.04
CA SER A 44 -28.08 -10.11 4.87
C SER A 44 -27.44 -9.45 6.11
N GLN A 45 -28.04 -9.52 7.29
CA GLN A 45 -27.39 -9.16 8.56
C GLN A 45 -26.93 -10.40 9.33
N PRO A 46 -25.71 -10.39 9.91
CA PRO A 46 -25.21 -11.53 10.68
C PRO A 46 -25.99 -11.67 12.00
N VAL A 47 -26.41 -12.90 12.31
CA VAL A 47 -27.12 -13.24 13.54
C VAL A 47 -26.12 -13.90 14.51
N PRO A 48 -25.83 -13.29 15.66
CA PRO A 48 -24.86 -13.84 16.60
C PRO A 48 -25.40 -15.13 17.23
N LEU A 49 -24.64 -16.21 17.10
CA LEU A 49 -24.92 -17.51 17.69
C LEU A 49 -23.65 -18.05 18.34
N GLY A 50 -23.77 -18.61 19.54
CA GLY A 50 -22.66 -19.30 20.19
C GLY A 50 -22.22 -20.53 19.39
N SER A 51 -20.93 -20.88 19.45
CA SER A 51 -20.32 -21.97 18.68
C SER A 51 -21.06 -23.32 18.82
N ARG A 52 -21.61 -23.62 20.00
CA ARG A 52 -22.36 -24.85 20.29
C ARG A 52 -23.73 -24.86 19.62
N ALA A 53 -24.49 -23.77 19.75
CA ALA A 53 -25.76 -23.58 19.04
C ALA A 53 -25.56 -23.62 17.51
N MET A 54 -24.51 -22.97 17.01
CA MET A 54 -24.14 -22.98 15.59
C MET A 54 -23.84 -24.40 15.09
N SER A 55 -23.07 -25.18 15.86
CA SER A 55 -22.76 -26.57 15.50
C SER A 55 -24.02 -27.44 15.40
N LEU A 56 -24.98 -27.25 16.33
CA LEU A 56 -26.27 -27.94 16.30
C LEU A 56 -27.12 -27.49 15.11
N LEU A 57 -27.14 -26.18 14.81
CA LEU A 57 -27.89 -25.65 13.67
C LEU A 57 -27.37 -26.18 12.34
N VAL A 58 -26.05 -26.31 12.18
CA VAL A 58 -25.44 -26.94 11.00
C VAL A 58 -25.88 -28.40 10.88
N ALA A 59 -25.88 -29.16 11.97
CA ALA A 59 -26.34 -30.56 11.96
C ALA A 59 -27.82 -30.68 11.55
N PHE A 60 -28.68 -29.80 12.06
CA PHE A 60 -30.10 -29.75 11.71
C PHE A 60 -30.35 -29.34 10.26
N ALA A 61 -29.67 -28.30 9.78
CA ALA A 61 -29.89 -27.72 8.45
C ALA A 61 -29.29 -28.58 7.32
N THR A 62 -28.25 -29.38 7.61
CA THR A 62 -27.68 -30.34 6.64
C THR A 62 -28.48 -31.63 6.54
N ARG A 63 -29.32 -31.95 7.53
CA ARG A 63 -30.15 -33.16 7.58
C ARG A 63 -31.62 -32.83 7.85
N PRO A 64 -32.28 -32.03 6.99
CA PRO A 64 -33.66 -31.62 7.19
C PRO A 64 -34.59 -32.83 7.20
N GLY A 65 -35.55 -32.85 8.14
CA GLY A 65 -36.52 -33.93 8.30
C GLY A 65 -36.01 -35.18 9.02
N GLU A 66 -34.70 -35.34 9.20
CA GLU A 66 -34.13 -36.48 9.93
C GLU A 66 -34.31 -36.31 11.45
N LEU A 67 -34.54 -37.43 12.15
CA LEU A 67 -34.55 -37.43 13.62
C LEU A 67 -33.12 -37.58 14.12
N LEU A 68 -32.57 -36.52 14.70
CA LEU A 68 -31.25 -36.56 15.34
C LEU A 68 -31.41 -36.91 16.82
N GLU A 69 -30.80 -38.03 17.23
CA GLU A 69 -30.89 -38.53 18.60
C GLU A 69 -30.04 -37.67 19.56
N LYS A 70 -30.47 -37.56 20.82
CA LYS A 70 -29.82 -36.65 21.79
C LYS A 70 -28.34 -36.97 22.01
N ALA A 71 -27.97 -38.26 22.04
CA ALA A 71 -26.60 -38.70 22.25
C ALA A 71 -25.67 -38.25 21.09
N GLU A 72 -26.19 -38.27 19.87
CA GLU A 72 -25.48 -37.79 18.69
C GLU A 72 -25.28 -36.27 18.75
N LEU A 73 -26.34 -35.52 19.08
CA LEU A 73 -26.28 -34.06 19.19
C LEU A 73 -25.33 -33.60 20.31
N LEU A 74 -25.30 -34.32 21.45
CA LEU A 74 -24.35 -34.07 22.53
C LEU A 74 -22.91 -34.30 22.06
N THR A 75 -22.65 -35.36 21.31
CA THR A 75 -21.31 -35.67 20.78
C THR A 75 -20.85 -34.65 19.75
N LEU A 76 -21.75 -34.20 18.88
CA LEU A 76 -21.46 -33.19 17.85
C LEU A 76 -21.15 -31.82 18.46
N ALA A 77 -21.97 -31.37 19.41
CA ALA A 77 -21.77 -30.09 20.04
C ALA A 77 -20.65 -30.13 21.09
N TRP A 78 -20.39 -31.25 21.75
CA TRP A 78 -19.37 -31.37 22.81
C TRP A 78 -18.52 -32.66 22.70
N PRO A 79 -17.65 -32.79 21.68
CA PRO A 79 -16.93 -34.03 21.38
C PRO A 79 -15.89 -34.48 22.42
N LYS A 80 -15.54 -33.63 23.39
CA LYS A 80 -14.53 -33.90 24.43
C LYS A 80 -15.02 -33.58 25.86
N ALA A 81 -16.32 -33.39 26.06
CA ALA A 81 -16.88 -33.04 27.37
C ALA A 81 -18.11 -33.90 27.68
N VAL A 82 -18.19 -34.43 28.91
CA VAL A 82 -19.39 -35.12 29.41
C VAL A 82 -20.36 -34.04 29.89
N VAL A 83 -21.49 -33.89 29.19
CA VAL A 83 -22.45 -32.83 29.46
C VAL A 83 -23.85 -33.42 29.61
N GLU A 84 -24.59 -32.95 30.61
CA GLU A 84 -25.96 -33.41 30.87
C GLU A 84 -26.95 -32.93 29.80
N GLU A 85 -28.03 -33.68 29.58
CA GLU A 85 -29.09 -33.35 28.61
C GLU A 85 -29.70 -31.95 28.80
N CYS A 86 -29.62 -31.38 30.00
CA CYS A 86 -30.08 -30.03 30.30
C CYS A 86 -29.35 -28.97 29.45
N ASN A 87 -28.08 -29.19 29.11
CA ASN A 87 -27.28 -28.30 28.28
C ASN A 87 -27.71 -28.35 26.81
N LEU A 88 -28.02 -29.54 26.29
CA LEU A 88 -28.61 -29.69 24.96
C LEU A 88 -29.97 -28.97 24.90
N ARG A 89 -30.83 -29.15 25.92
CA ARG A 89 -32.11 -28.43 26.00
C ARG A 89 -31.94 -26.91 25.99
N ALA A 90 -30.97 -26.38 26.73
CA ALA A 90 -30.69 -24.93 26.77
C ALA A 90 -30.26 -24.37 25.39
N GLN A 91 -29.45 -25.11 24.64
CA GLN A 91 -29.05 -24.71 23.28
C GLN A 91 -30.22 -24.80 22.30
N ILE A 92 -31.11 -25.79 22.42
CA ILE A 92 -32.33 -25.89 21.60
C ILE A 92 -33.29 -24.73 21.88
N VAL A 93 -33.45 -24.33 23.14
CA VAL A 93 -34.24 -23.14 23.51
C VAL A 93 -33.63 -21.87 22.91
N THR A 94 -32.31 -21.76 22.93
CA THR A 94 -31.60 -20.61 22.33
C THR A 94 -31.82 -20.56 20.81
N LEU A 95 -31.69 -21.70 20.12
CA LEU A 95 -31.96 -21.80 18.68
C LEU A 95 -33.41 -21.46 18.35
N ARG A 96 -34.39 -21.97 19.11
CA ARG A 96 -35.81 -21.62 18.89
C ARG A 96 -36.04 -20.12 19.04
N ARG A 97 -35.55 -19.51 20.12
CA ARG A 97 -35.66 -18.06 20.33
C ARG A 97 -35.03 -17.25 19.19
N THR A 98 -33.87 -17.69 18.68
CA THR A 98 -33.18 -17.01 17.58
C THR A 98 -33.90 -17.16 16.24
N LEU A 99 -34.65 -18.26 16.04
CA LEU A 99 -35.33 -18.57 14.78
C LEU A 99 -36.82 -18.19 14.76
N GLU A 100 -37.49 -18.03 15.91
CA GLU A 100 -38.96 -17.93 16.03
C GLU A 100 -39.55 -16.50 16.02
N GLU A 101 -38.89 -15.53 15.40
CA GLU A 101 -39.52 -14.22 15.19
C GLU A 101 -39.94 -14.05 13.73
N GLN A 102 -41.21 -14.37 13.42
CA GLN A 102 -42.00 -13.94 12.25
C GLN A 102 -42.17 -14.87 11.02
N ASP A 103 -41.73 -16.13 11.04
CA ASP A 103 -42.04 -17.12 9.99
C ASP A 103 -43.10 -18.14 10.50
N ASP A 104 -44.10 -18.52 9.68
CA ASP A 104 -45.23 -19.43 10.03
C ASP A 104 -44.82 -20.92 10.26
N PHE A 105 -43.53 -21.19 10.50
CA PHE A 105 -42.96 -22.53 10.60
C PHE A 105 -42.28 -22.78 11.94
N THR A 106 -42.56 -23.93 12.55
CA THR A 106 -41.73 -24.44 13.66
C THR A 106 -40.45 -25.06 13.08
N TYR A 107 -39.29 -24.49 13.38
CA TYR A 107 -38.01 -24.94 12.83
C TYR A 107 -37.51 -26.26 13.45
N ILE A 108 -37.64 -26.41 14.77
CA ILE A 108 -37.13 -27.59 15.50
C ILE A 108 -38.27 -28.23 16.29
N VAL A 109 -38.66 -29.45 15.92
CA VAL A 109 -39.68 -30.25 16.60
C VAL A 109 -39.02 -31.24 17.56
N THR A 110 -39.54 -31.33 18.78
CA THR A 110 -39.09 -32.32 19.76
C THR A 110 -39.83 -33.64 19.53
N VAL A 111 -39.09 -34.74 19.44
CA VAL A 111 -39.65 -36.10 19.44
C VAL A 111 -39.43 -36.71 20.83
N PRO A 112 -40.51 -36.88 21.63
CA PRO A 112 -40.41 -37.33 23.02
C PRO A 112 -39.57 -38.61 23.16
N GLY A 113 -38.66 -38.63 24.13
CA GLY A 113 -37.83 -39.79 24.44
C GLY A 113 -36.68 -40.08 23.46
N ARG A 114 -36.61 -39.42 22.29
CA ARG A 114 -35.60 -39.76 21.26
C ARG A 114 -34.66 -38.62 20.89
N GLY A 115 -35.18 -37.44 20.55
CA GLY A 115 -34.34 -36.37 20.01
C GLY A 115 -35.10 -35.21 19.39
N TYR A 116 -34.50 -34.58 18.38
CA TYR A 116 -35.04 -33.39 17.73
C TYR A 116 -34.99 -33.56 16.21
N ARG A 117 -35.96 -32.95 15.52
CA ARG A 117 -36.06 -32.94 14.06
C ARG A 117 -36.15 -31.52 13.54
N PHE A 118 -35.44 -31.22 12.46
CA PHE A 118 -35.57 -29.96 11.75
C PHE A 118 -36.69 -30.04 10.71
N SER A 119 -37.74 -29.26 10.86
CA SER A 119 -38.96 -29.36 10.03
C SER A 119 -39.13 -28.24 9.00
N ALA A 120 -38.25 -27.23 9.01
CA ALA A 120 -38.30 -26.18 8.01
C ALA A 120 -37.83 -26.68 6.64
N PRO A 121 -38.49 -26.26 5.53
CA PRO A 121 -38.02 -26.58 4.19
C PRO A 121 -36.65 -25.93 3.96
N VAL A 122 -35.71 -26.73 3.46
CA VAL A 122 -34.33 -26.31 3.19
C VAL A 122 -34.09 -26.30 1.68
N SER A 123 -33.53 -25.21 1.16
CA SER A 123 -33.00 -25.16 -0.21
C SER A 123 -31.49 -24.93 -0.16
N VAL A 124 -30.75 -25.77 -0.87
CA VAL A 124 -29.30 -25.61 -1.05
C VAL A 124 -29.06 -24.81 -2.32
N GLN A 125 -28.28 -23.75 -2.22
CA GLN A 125 -27.88 -22.93 -3.37
C GLN A 125 -26.36 -22.81 -3.41
N PRO A 126 -25.74 -22.72 -4.60
CA PRO A 126 -24.35 -22.29 -4.69
C PRO A 126 -24.23 -20.92 -4.01
N ALA A 127 -23.31 -20.79 -3.07
CA ALA A 127 -23.13 -19.59 -2.27
C ALA A 127 -22.74 -18.43 -3.19
N THR A 128 -23.74 -17.70 -3.66
CA THR A 128 -23.58 -16.29 -3.99
C THR A 128 -23.50 -15.60 -2.66
N ALA A 129 -22.30 -15.57 -2.09
CA ALA A 129 -22.02 -14.66 -0.99
C ALA A 129 -22.46 -13.27 -1.47
N PRO A 130 -23.25 -12.50 -0.70
CA PRO A 130 -23.07 -11.07 -0.78
C PRO A 130 -21.58 -10.88 -0.54
N ALA A 131 -20.87 -10.35 -1.52
CA ALA A 131 -19.53 -9.87 -1.32
C ALA A 131 -19.63 -8.74 -0.30
N LEU A 132 -19.68 -9.09 0.99
CA LEU A 132 -19.04 -8.28 2.00
C LEU A 132 -17.64 -8.09 1.42
N PRO A 133 -17.24 -6.85 1.10
CA PRO A 133 -15.88 -6.63 0.65
C PRO A 133 -15.02 -7.31 1.69
N ALA A 134 -14.25 -8.32 1.27
CA ALA A 134 -13.13 -8.74 2.07
C ALA A 134 -12.42 -7.44 2.46
N PRO A 135 -12.07 -7.21 3.74
CA PRO A 135 -11.13 -6.14 4.02
C PRO A 135 -10.00 -6.41 3.03
N ALA A 136 -9.71 -5.43 2.17
CA ALA A 136 -8.57 -5.53 1.27
C ALA A 136 -7.45 -6.09 2.15
N LYS A 137 -6.83 -7.21 1.74
CA LYS A 137 -5.65 -7.71 2.44
C LYS A 137 -4.67 -6.57 2.35
N ASP A 138 -4.67 -5.73 3.37
CA ASP A 138 -3.94 -4.49 3.38
C ASP A 138 -2.49 -4.95 3.50
N THR A 139 -1.75 -4.80 2.42
CA THR A 139 -0.34 -5.15 2.34
C THR A 139 0.48 -4.12 3.12
N PHE A 140 0.26 -4.04 4.43
CA PHE A 140 1.19 -3.37 5.33
C PHE A 140 2.49 -4.18 5.37
N ALA A 141 3.61 -3.54 5.68
CA ALA A 141 4.86 -4.25 5.90
C ALA A 141 4.65 -5.29 7.01
N ALA A 142 4.53 -6.55 6.63
CA ALA A 142 4.22 -7.63 7.56
C ALA A 142 5.32 -7.69 8.63
N ALA A 143 4.91 -7.81 9.89
CA ALA A 143 5.84 -8.03 10.98
C ALA A 143 6.65 -9.32 10.72
N PRO A 144 7.97 -9.31 10.96
CA PRO A 144 8.76 -10.54 10.90
C PRO A 144 8.17 -11.61 11.81
N ALA A 145 7.89 -12.80 11.26
CA ALA A 145 7.41 -13.91 12.06
C ALA A 145 8.51 -14.40 13.01
N ILE A 146 8.20 -14.48 14.31
CA ILE A 146 9.10 -15.10 15.28
C ILE A 146 9.01 -16.63 15.12
N LYS A 147 10.07 -17.25 14.60
CA LYS A 147 10.12 -18.71 14.42
C LYS A 147 10.54 -19.49 15.67
N ARG A 148 11.07 -18.80 16.69
CA ARG A 148 11.59 -19.41 17.92
C ARG A 148 10.69 -19.04 19.09
N GLN A 149 10.44 -19.99 19.98
CA GLN A 149 9.68 -19.72 21.20
C GLN A 149 10.39 -18.64 22.03
N VAL A 150 9.64 -17.64 22.50
CA VAL A 150 10.16 -16.61 23.40
C VAL A 150 10.20 -17.17 24.82
N LEU A 151 11.38 -17.59 25.27
CA LEU A 151 11.55 -18.23 26.58
C LEU A 151 11.52 -17.20 27.73
N GLY A 152 10.86 -17.56 28.82
CA GLY A 152 10.84 -16.77 30.06
C GLY A 152 10.12 -15.42 29.99
N ARG A 153 9.37 -15.11 28.92
CA ARG A 153 8.69 -13.81 28.75
C ARG A 153 7.17 -13.87 28.63
N ASP A 154 6.55 -15.04 28.76
CA ASP A 154 5.10 -15.19 28.58
C ASP A 154 4.26 -14.35 29.56
N ALA A 155 4.67 -14.28 30.83
CA ALA A 155 3.99 -13.44 31.81
C ALA A 155 4.15 -11.94 31.49
N LEU A 156 5.35 -11.54 31.06
CA LEU A 156 5.62 -10.16 30.66
C LEU A 156 4.80 -9.76 29.43
N ILE A 157 4.78 -10.59 28.38
CA ILE A 157 4.03 -10.30 27.15
C ILE A 157 2.53 -10.16 27.44
N ARG A 158 1.96 -11.02 28.30
CA ARG A 158 0.56 -10.88 28.74
C ARG A 158 0.30 -9.56 29.47
N GLN A 159 1.20 -9.17 30.38
CA GLN A 159 1.09 -7.88 31.08
C GLN A 159 1.19 -6.70 30.11
N LEU A 160 2.12 -6.74 29.17
CA LEU A 160 2.32 -5.68 28.17
C LEU A 160 1.14 -5.58 27.19
N HIS A 161 0.48 -6.69 26.87
CA HIS A 161 -0.71 -6.72 26.01
C HIS A 161 -1.80 -5.80 26.54
N GLU A 162 -2.20 -6.01 27.80
CA GLU A 162 -3.25 -5.21 28.44
C GLU A 162 -2.87 -3.73 28.52
N LEU A 163 -1.63 -3.45 28.94
CA LEU A 163 -1.12 -2.08 29.08
C LEU A 163 -1.04 -1.32 27.74
N THR A 164 -0.67 -2.01 26.65
CA THR A 164 -0.53 -1.37 25.34
C THR A 164 -1.88 -0.90 24.80
N LEU A 165 -2.93 -1.69 24.99
CA LEU A 165 -4.29 -1.33 24.59
C LEU A 165 -4.86 -0.16 25.42
N GLU A 166 -4.51 -0.08 26.70
CA GLU A 166 -4.95 1.02 27.57
C GLU A 166 -4.18 2.33 27.34
N ARG A 167 -2.85 2.26 27.15
CA ARG A 167 -1.96 3.42 27.15
C ARG A 167 -1.56 3.92 25.77
N ARG A 168 -1.80 3.14 24.71
CA ARG A 168 -1.50 3.43 23.29
C ARG A 168 -0.03 3.66 22.92
N LEU A 169 0.85 4.00 23.86
CA LEU A 169 2.28 4.14 23.61
C LEU A 169 3.11 3.37 24.64
N LEU A 170 3.79 2.33 24.16
CA LEU A 170 4.73 1.52 24.92
C LEU A 170 6.13 1.70 24.35
N THR A 171 7.09 2.08 25.19
CA THR A 171 8.51 2.06 24.83
C THR A 171 9.24 0.99 25.64
N LEU A 172 9.69 -0.06 24.95
CA LEU A 172 10.60 -1.06 25.49
C LEU A 172 12.02 -0.50 25.47
N THR A 173 12.58 -0.27 26.66
CA THR A 173 13.96 0.21 26.84
C THR A 173 14.85 -0.90 27.38
N GLY A 174 16.16 -0.77 27.19
CA GLY A 174 17.12 -1.73 27.72
C GLY A 174 18.37 -1.88 26.85
N PRO A 175 19.40 -2.57 27.37
CA PRO A 175 20.68 -2.71 26.68
C PRO A 175 20.57 -3.52 25.37
N GLY A 176 21.62 -3.45 24.54
CA GLY A 176 21.73 -4.27 23.33
C GLY A 176 21.66 -5.77 23.68
N GLY A 177 20.99 -6.57 22.84
CA GLY A 177 20.88 -8.02 23.02
C GLY A 177 19.88 -8.50 24.09
N VAL A 178 19.17 -7.60 24.80
CA VAL A 178 18.20 -7.97 25.86
C VAL A 178 16.86 -8.56 25.34
N GLY A 179 16.63 -8.54 24.02
CA GLY A 179 15.44 -9.11 23.40
C GLY A 179 14.26 -8.15 23.20
N LYS A 180 14.49 -6.82 23.15
CA LYS A 180 13.43 -5.81 22.95
C LYS A 180 12.59 -6.08 21.69
N THR A 181 13.25 -6.25 20.54
CA THR A 181 12.61 -6.55 19.25
C THR A 181 11.82 -7.86 19.32
N THR A 182 12.38 -8.90 19.96
CA THR A 182 11.70 -10.20 20.14
C THR A 182 10.42 -10.05 20.96
N VAL A 183 10.46 -9.29 22.06
CA VAL A 183 9.27 -9.04 22.89
C VAL A 183 8.26 -8.16 22.15
N ALA A 184 8.70 -7.12 21.44
CA ALA A 184 7.81 -6.26 20.65
C ALA A 184 7.06 -7.01 19.55
N LEU A 185 7.76 -7.89 18.82
CA LEU A 185 7.17 -8.72 17.78
C LEU A 185 6.19 -9.75 18.37
N ALA A 186 6.53 -10.39 19.50
CA ALA A 186 5.65 -11.36 20.15
C ALA A 186 4.38 -10.70 20.71
N LEU A 187 4.55 -9.50 21.26
CA LEU A 187 3.45 -8.64 21.68
C LEU A 187 2.57 -8.25 20.48
N ALA A 188 3.16 -7.88 19.34
CA ALA A 188 2.43 -7.52 18.14
C ALA A 188 1.63 -8.70 17.57
N ASP A 189 2.22 -9.91 17.52
CA ASP A 189 1.52 -11.14 17.12
C ASP A 189 0.33 -11.44 18.04
N SER A 190 0.52 -11.29 19.35
CA SER A 190 -0.54 -11.46 20.35
C SER A 190 -1.68 -10.45 20.18
N LEU A 191 -1.37 -9.18 19.93
CA LEU A 191 -2.35 -8.11 19.69
C LEU A 191 -3.10 -8.31 18.36
N ALA A 192 -2.40 -8.73 17.30
CA ALA A 192 -2.98 -9.00 15.99
C ALA A 192 -4.04 -10.12 16.05
N ALA A 193 -3.77 -11.17 16.82
CA ALA A 193 -4.64 -12.35 16.92
C ALA A 193 -5.97 -12.09 17.66
N HIS A 194 -6.09 -11.02 18.45
CA HIS A 194 -7.23 -10.79 19.35
C HIS A 194 -8.05 -9.54 19.06
N ALA A 195 -7.48 -8.53 18.39
CA ALA A 195 -8.11 -7.21 18.30
C ALA A 195 -8.46 -6.75 16.87
N SER A 196 -8.35 -7.61 15.85
CA SER A 196 -8.52 -7.22 14.43
C SER A 196 -7.69 -5.97 14.05
N LEU A 197 -6.54 -5.78 14.71
CA LEU A 197 -5.63 -4.65 14.48
C LEU A 197 -4.84 -4.90 13.20
N SER A 198 -4.75 -3.90 12.33
CA SER A 198 -3.74 -3.94 11.26
C SER A 198 -2.36 -3.62 11.84
N THR A 199 -1.42 -4.56 11.72
CA THR A 199 -0.05 -4.40 12.23
C THR A 199 0.90 -3.89 11.15
N ALA A 200 1.69 -2.88 11.47
CA ALA A 200 2.78 -2.39 10.65
C ALA A 200 4.09 -2.43 11.45
N PHE A 201 5.15 -3.00 10.85
CA PHE A 201 6.49 -3.02 11.44
C PHE A 201 7.43 -2.10 10.66
N VAL A 202 8.13 -1.21 11.36
CA VAL A 202 9.11 -0.29 10.79
C VAL A 202 10.44 -0.48 11.48
N ASP A 203 11.38 -1.11 10.77
CA ASP A 203 12.78 -1.16 11.18
C ASP A 203 13.43 0.19 10.89
N LEU A 204 13.81 0.96 11.91
CA LEU A 204 14.48 2.25 11.72
C LEU A 204 16.01 2.11 11.57
N THR A 205 16.60 0.93 11.77
CA THR A 205 18.04 0.71 11.53
C THR A 205 18.56 1.33 10.23
N PRO A 206 17.83 1.27 9.09
CA PRO A 206 18.36 1.79 7.85
C PRO A 206 18.28 3.31 7.67
N VAL A 207 17.74 4.04 8.64
CA VAL A 207 17.59 5.49 8.56
C VAL A 207 18.96 6.16 8.69
N SER A 208 19.36 6.83 7.62
CA SER A 208 20.50 7.75 7.57
C SER A 208 20.02 9.03 6.87
N CYS A 209 20.69 10.17 7.12
CA CYS A 209 20.25 11.57 6.93
C CYS A 209 19.43 11.95 5.67
N ALA A 210 19.37 11.11 4.65
CA ALA A 210 18.58 11.29 3.44
C ALA A 210 17.07 10.99 3.59
N GLN A 211 16.62 10.25 4.63
CA GLN A 211 15.20 9.92 4.83
C GLN A 211 14.71 10.20 6.25
N PRO A 212 13.77 11.14 6.44
CA PRO A 212 13.18 11.37 7.74
C PRO A 212 12.28 10.20 8.16
N VAL A 213 12.34 9.84 9.45
CA VAL A 213 11.51 8.81 10.11
C VAL A 213 10.03 8.89 9.71
N VAL A 214 9.52 10.12 9.58
CA VAL A 214 8.15 10.45 9.16
C VAL A 214 7.74 9.76 7.85
N GLY A 215 8.59 9.79 6.83
CA GLY A 215 8.26 9.20 5.52
C GLY A 215 8.13 7.68 5.56
N ARG A 216 8.97 7.02 6.38
CA ARG A 216 8.93 5.57 6.59
C ARG A 216 7.71 5.13 7.38
N ILE A 217 7.35 5.86 8.43
CA ILE A 217 6.11 5.62 9.18
C ILE A 217 4.90 5.84 8.27
N ALA A 218 4.87 6.94 7.51
CA ALA A 218 3.81 7.23 6.57
C ALA A 218 3.64 6.08 5.56
N PHE A 219 4.72 5.62 4.93
CA PHE A 219 4.69 4.48 4.01
C PHE A 219 4.14 3.21 4.68
N ALA A 220 4.63 2.87 5.88
CA ALA A 220 4.20 1.67 6.60
C ALA A 220 2.72 1.71 7.03
N LEU A 221 2.15 2.90 7.23
CA LEU A 221 0.73 3.11 7.51
C LEU A 221 -0.11 3.33 6.24
N GLY A 222 0.52 3.33 5.05
CA GLY A 222 -0.14 3.62 3.78
C GLY A 222 -0.61 5.07 3.64
N LEU A 223 0.09 6.01 4.25
CA LEU A 223 -0.13 7.46 4.16
C LEU A 223 0.70 8.08 3.02
N SER A 224 0.25 9.24 2.56
CA SER A 224 0.89 9.99 1.48
C SER A 224 2.15 10.65 1.98
N THR A 225 3.28 10.41 1.34
CA THR A 225 4.50 11.18 1.62
C THR A 225 4.50 12.55 0.95
N GLU A 226 3.45 12.90 0.18
CA GLU A 226 3.34 14.24 -0.44
C GLU A 226 2.85 15.34 0.48
N ASN A 227 2.15 14.98 1.55
CA ASN A 227 1.82 15.96 2.57
C ASN A 227 3.11 16.43 3.23
N GLU A 228 3.24 17.73 3.44
CA GLU A 228 4.36 18.26 4.24
C GLU A 228 4.32 17.70 5.67
N GLN A 229 3.13 17.34 6.17
CA GLN A 229 2.91 16.83 7.51
C GLN A 229 2.02 15.57 7.50
N PRO A 230 2.50 14.44 6.95
CA PRO A 230 1.67 13.27 6.65
C PRO A 230 1.12 12.57 7.90
N LEU A 231 1.79 12.71 9.05
CA LEU A 231 1.33 12.18 10.34
C LEU A 231 0.39 13.13 11.08
N ARG A 232 0.24 14.37 10.61
CA ARG A 232 -0.75 15.32 11.13
C ARG A 232 -2.03 15.30 10.29
N ASP A 233 -1.88 15.17 8.98
CA ASP A 233 -3.01 15.17 8.03
C ASP A 233 -3.53 13.75 7.75
N ILE A 234 -3.79 12.98 8.80
CA ILE A 234 -4.23 11.57 8.66
C ILE A 234 -5.68 11.53 8.17
N PRO A 235 -6.00 10.82 7.07
CA PRO A 235 -7.36 10.70 6.57
C PRO A 235 -8.31 10.11 7.62
N PRO A 236 -9.57 10.60 7.74
CA PRO A 236 -10.54 10.10 8.73
C PRO A 236 -10.81 8.60 8.63
N SER A 237 -10.68 8.01 7.44
CA SER A 237 -10.86 6.59 7.21
C SER A 237 -9.74 5.72 7.78
N LEU A 238 -8.53 6.27 7.94
CA LEU A 238 -7.38 5.62 8.58
C LEU A 238 -7.32 5.92 10.08
N ALA A 239 -7.65 7.16 10.48
CA ALA A 239 -7.72 7.57 11.88
C ALA A 239 -8.76 6.76 12.70
N LYS A 240 -9.84 6.31 12.05
CA LYS A 240 -10.91 5.48 12.65
C LYS A 240 -10.66 3.97 12.54
N ARG A 241 -9.46 3.53 12.11
CA ARG A 241 -9.11 2.11 12.09
C ARG A 241 -8.24 1.76 13.31
N PRO A 242 -8.51 0.65 13.98
CA PRO A 242 -7.59 0.09 14.96
C PRO A 242 -6.28 -0.35 14.28
N GLN A 243 -5.15 0.26 14.67
CA GLN A 243 -3.83 -0.03 14.08
C GLN A 243 -2.79 -0.24 15.17
N LEU A 244 -1.81 -1.10 14.90
CA LEU A 244 -0.62 -1.28 15.72
C LEU A 244 0.63 -0.98 14.90
N LEU A 245 1.42 -0.01 15.34
CA LEU A 245 2.70 0.34 14.74
C LEU A 245 3.84 -0.11 15.65
N VAL A 246 4.75 -0.93 15.15
CA VAL A 246 5.99 -1.30 15.85
C VAL A 246 7.15 -0.54 15.23
N LEU A 247 7.83 0.30 16.02
CA LEU A 247 9.03 1.03 15.64
C LEU A 247 10.25 0.37 16.31
N ASP A 248 11.13 -0.21 15.50
CA ASP A 248 12.31 -0.95 15.96
C ASP A 248 13.58 -0.09 15.84
N ASN A 249 14.52 -0.23 16.79
CA ASN A 249 15.84 0.43 16.82
C ASN A 249 15.83 1.98 16.78
N CYS A 250 14.99 2.64 17.57
CA CYS A 250 14.82 4.10 17.51
C CYS A 250 15.97 4.92 18.14
N GLU A 251 16.93 4.29 18.81
CA GLU A 251 17.97 4.98 19.61
C GLU A 251 18.84 6.00 18.85
N HIS A 252 18.96 5.87 17.52
CA HIS A 252 19.80 6.75 16.70
C HIS A 252 19.02 7.91 16.04
N VAL A 253 17.70 7.92 16.19
CA VAL A 253 16.76 8.89 15.57
C VAL A 253 15.65 9.26 16.57
N LEU A 254 16.02 9.44 17.84
CA LEU A 254 15.07 9.63 18.94
C LEU A 254 14.20 10.88 18.75
N ASP A 255 14.81 12.02 18.42
CA ASP A 255 14.11 13.31 18.31
C ASP A 255 13.09 13.30 17.15
N GLU A 256 13.48 12.76 16.00
CA GLU A 256 12.58 12.62 14.85
C GLU A 256 11.48 11.60 15.12
N THR A 257 11.80 10.50 15.82
CA THR A 257 10.82 9.47 16.19
C THR A 257 9.81 10.01 17.19
N ALA A 258 10.27 10.72 18.22
CA ALA A 258 9.44 11.37 19.22
C ALA A 258 8.42 12.32 18.56
N SER A 259 8.92 13.23 17.71
CA SER A 259 8.09 14.18 16.97
C SER A 259 7.05 13.48 16.07
N ALA A 260 7.45 12.38 15.42
CA ALA A 260 6.57 11.60 14.55
C ALA A 260 5.47 10.86 15.34
N VAL A 261 5.82 10.25 16.47
CA VAL A 261 4.88 9.51 17.34
C VAL A 261 3.87 10.46 17.97
N GLU A 262 4.29 11.63 18.44
CA GLU A 262 3.37 12.65 18.98
C GLU A 262 2.35 13.11 17.94
N ALA A 263 2.82 13.42 16.72
CA ALA A 263 1.94 13.79 15.62
C ALA A 263 0.94 12.68 15.30
N LEU A 264 1.39 11.43 15.22
CA LEU A 264 0.56 10.28 14.93
C LEU A 264 -0.51 10.05 16.01
N LEU A 265 -0.13 10.03 17.29
CA LEU A 265 -1.04 9.74 18.39
C LEU A 265 -2.10 10.84 18.59
N ALA A 266 -1.77 12.09 18.25
CA ALA A 266 -2.71 13.21 18.27
C ALA A 266 -3.80 13.09 17.18
N ASN A 267 -3.47 12.50 16.02
CA ASN A 267 -4.35 12.49 14.84
C ASN A 267 -4.96 11.11 14.52
N ALA A 268 -4.46 10.02 15.12
CA ALA A 268 -4.98 8.67 14.97
C ALA A 268 -5.39 8.07 16.33
N PRO A 269 -6.62 8.34 16.82
CA PRO A 269 -7.05 7.98 18.17
C PRO A 269 -7.10 6.47 18.45
N LEU A 270 -7.23 5.64 17.41
CA LEU A 270 -7.26 4.18 17.51
C LEU A 270 -5.91 3.51 17.18
N CYS A 271 -4.85 4.30 16.99
CA CYS A 271 -3.51 3.78 16.77
C CYS A 271 -2.80 3.52 18.11
N CYS A 272 -2.17 2.35 18.21
CA CYS A 272 -1.24 1.98 19.27
C CYS A 272 0.18 1.88 18.69
N VAL A 273 1.18 2.30 19.45
CA VAL A 273 2.58 2.32 19.04
C VAL A 273 3.42 1.57 20.07
N VAL A 274 4.22 0.63 19.59
CA VAL A 274 5.24 -0.08 20.38
C VAL A 274 6.60 0.32 19.84
N VAL A 275 7.44 0.88 20.68
CA VAL A 275 8.76 1.39 20.35
C VAL A 275 9.81 0.51 21.02
N THR A 276 10.87 0.18 20.32
CA THR A 276 12.08 -0.39 20.93
C THR A 276 13.23 0.59 20.80
N SER A 277 13.91 0.85 21.91
CA SER A 277 15.03 1.78 21.95
C SER A 277 15.96 1.44 23.11
N ARG A 278 17.17 2.01 23.14
CA ARG A 278 18.04 1.98 24.32
C ARG A 278 17.60 2.98 25.39
N GLU A 279 16.99 4.07 24.96
CA GLU A 279 16.58 5.21 25.79
C GLU A 279 15.11 5.57 25.49
N PRO A 280 14.36 6.10 26.47
CA PRO A 280 12.97 6.50 26.25
C PRO A 280 12.86 7.67 25.26
N LEU A 281 11.73 7.78 24.56
CA LEU A 281 11.44 8.88 23.63
C LEU A 281 11.19 10.22 24.35
N ARG A 282 10.74 10.17 25.60
CA ARG A 282 10.37 11.31 26.45
C ARG A 282 9.20 12.13 25.90
N VAL A 283 8.19 11.45 25.37
CA VAL A 283 6.97 12.06 24.81
C VAL A 283 5.77 11.94 25.75
N GLN A 284 4.77 12.80 25.57
CA GLN A 284 3.58 12.77 26.41
C GLN A 284 2.79 11.45 26.23
N GLY A 285 2.41 10.81 27.34
CA GLY A 285 1.65 9.56 27.32
C GLY A 285 2.51 8.31 27.11
N GLU A 286 3.84 8.46 26.99
CA GLU A 286 4.77 7.35 26.90
C GLU A 286 4.76 6.51 28.18
N TRP A 287 4.52 5.21 28.03
CA TRP A 287 4.77 4.25 29.09
C TRP A 287 6.06 3.47 28.79
N VAL A 288 7.07 3.72 29.62
CA VAL A 288 8.40 3.13 29.46
C VAL A 288 8.49 1.84 30.28
N HIS A 289 8.85 0.75 29.62
CA HIS A 289 9.16 -0.52 30.26
C HIS A 289 10.63 -0.88 30.06
N GLU A 290 11.41 -0.85 31.13
CA GLU A 290 12.79 -1.32 31.10
C GLU A 290 12.82 -2.85 31.11
N LEU A 291 13.24 -3.44 30.00
CA LEU A 291 13.38 -4.87 29.84
C LEU A 291 14.57 -5.36 30.66
N SER A 292 14.27 -6.00 31.79
CA SER A 292 15.28 -6.63 32.64
C SER A 292 15.94 -7.81 31.92
N PRO A 293 17.23 -8.12 32.17
CA PRO A 293 17.86 -9.35 31.72
C PRO A 293 17.11 -10.62 32.15
N LEU A 294 17.48 -11.77 31.58
CA LEU A 294 16.90 -13.04 32.00
C LEU A 294 17.33 -13.39 33.42
N GLN A 295 16.42 -14.02 34.16
CA GLN A 295 16.70 -14.48 35.51
C GLN A 295 17.80 -15.53 35.50
N VAL A 296 18.75 -15.39 36.42
CA VAL A 296 19.88 -16.31 36.64
C VAL A 296 20.01 -16.64 38.13
N PRO A 297 20.50 -17.83 38.51
CA PRO A 297 20.68 -18.19 39.91
C PRO A 297 21.73 -17.33 40.62
N ASP A 298 21.50 -17.02 41.90
CA ASP A 298 22.43 -16.27 42.75
C ASP A 298 23.71 -17.07 43.05
N GLU A 299 24.81 -16.37 43.36
CA GLU A 299 26.15 -16.97 43.55
C GLU A 299 26.24 -17.93 44.74
N ASN A 300 25.42 -17.71 45.78
CA ASN A 300 25.42 -18.52 47.02
C ASN A 300 24.31 -19.58 47.05
N GLN A 301 23.60 -19.79 45.94
CA GLN A 301 22.45 -20.69 45.89
C GLN A 301 22.84 -22.02 45.24
N THR A 302 23.04 -23.07 46.04
CA THR A 302 23.19 -24.43 45.51
C THR A 302 21.81 -24.94 45.08
N ILE A 303 21.65 -25.20 43.78
CA ILE A 303 20.39 -25.66 43.19
C ILE A 303 20.63 -26.90 42.32
N SER A 304 19.63 -27.78 42.26
CA SER A 304 19.63 -28.92 41.33
C SER A 304 19.42 -28.47 39.89
N ALA A 305 19.77 -29.31 38.92
CA ALA A 305 19.53 -29.07 37.49
C ALA A 305 18.05 -28.82 37.18
N GLU A 306 17.14 -29.54 37.85
CA GLU A 306 15.69 -29.37 37.72
C GLU A 306 15.23 -27.97 38.17
N THR A 307 15.78 -27.48 39.28
CA THR A 307 15.47 -26.14 39.80
C THR A 307 16.13 -25.05 38.95
N ALA A 308 17.34 -25.30 38.44
CA ALA A 308 18.07 -24.36 37.62
C ALA A 308 17.39 -24.06 36.29
N ILE A 309 16.74 -25.05 35.66
CA ILE A 309 15.99 -24.86 34.42
C ILE A 309 14.81 -23.87 34.57
N ALA A 310 14.29 -23.65 35.78
CA ALA A 310 13.25 -22.64 36.00
C ALA A 310 13.77 -21.19 35.84
N TYR A 311 15.08 -20.97 35.90
CA TYR A 311 15.70 -19.67 35.62
C TYR A 311 15.84 -19.49 34.11
N SER A 312 15.14 -18.50 33.56
CA SER A 312 15.05 -18.27 32.11
C SER A 312 16.41 -18.13 31.39
N GLY A 313 17.47 -17.66 32.06
CA GLY A 313 18.82 -17.60 31.49
C GLY A 313 19.45 -18.98 31.32
N VAL A 314 19.25 -19.87 32.30
CA VAL A 314 19.71 -21.27 32.26
C VAL A 314 18.86 -22.06 31.26
N GLU A 315 17.54 -21.86 31.25
CA GLU A 315 16.64 -22.46 30.26
C GLU A 315 17.09 -22.12 28.83
N LEU A 316 17.38 -20.85 28.56
CA LEU A 316 17.88 -20.39 27.27
C LEU A 316 19.24 -21.03 26.95
N PHE A 317 20.18 -21.06 27.90
CA PHE A 317 21.50 -21.68 27.71
C PHE A 317 21.38 -23.16 27.34
N VAL A 318 20.62 -23.94 28.11
CA VAL A 318 20.41 -25.38 27.89
C VAL A 318 19.71 -25.61 26.55
N THR A 319 18.69 -24.82 26.23
CA THR A 319 17.98 -24.92 24.95
C THR A 319 18.93 -24.70 23.78
N ARG A 320 19.78 -23.67 23.85
CA ARG A 320 20.76 -23.35 22.79
C ARG A 320 21.91 -24.34 22.72
N ALA A 321 22.38 -24.84 23.86
CA ALA A 321 23.39 -25.90 23.90
C ALA A 321 22.87 -27.19 23.23
N ARG A 322 21.61 -27.55 23.48
CA ARG A 322 20.94 -28.71 22.84
C ARG A 322 20.76 -28.56 21.34
N GLU A 323 20.56 -27.34 20.84
CA GLU A 323 20.50 -27.10 19.39
C GLU A 323 21.83 -27.44 18.69
N GLN A 324 22.97 -27.33 19.39
CA GLN A 324 24.30 -27.62 18.85
C GLN A 324 24.82 -29.03 19.20
N ASP A 325 24.37 -29.55 20.34
CA ASP A 325 24.62 -30.91 20.82
C ASP A 325 23.31 -31.52 21.36
N PRO A 326 22.56 -32.26 20.53
CA PRO A 326 21.29 -32.88 20.95
C PRO A 326 21.41 -33.84 22.13
N ALA A 327 22.61 -34.34 22.44
CA ALA A 327 22.87 -35.21 23.59
C ALA A 327 23.10 -34.43 24.89
N PHE A 328 23.15 -33.09 24.83
CA PHE A 328 23.38 -32.25 25.99
C PHE A 328 22.24 -32.35 27.01
N VAL A 329 22.58 -32.82 28.21
CA VAL A 329 21.69 -32.87 29.37
C VAL A 329 22.35 -32.09 30.49
N LEU A 330 21.67 -31.07 31.01
CA LEU A 330 22.12 -30.38 32.21
C LEU A 330 22.10 -31.36 33.39
N THR A 331 23.26 -31.63 33.97
CA THR A 331 23.38 -32.45 35.19
C THR A 331 23.56 -31.57 36.43
N ASP A 332 23.34 -32.13 37.61
CA ASP A 332 23.57 -31.40 38.87
C ASP A 332 25.02 -30.91 38.99
N SER A 333 26.01 -31.66 38.45
CA SER A 333 27.42 -31.26 38.43
C SER A 333 27.71 -30.08 37.50
N ASP A 334 26.91 -29.87 36.46
CA ASP A 334 27.10 -28.77 35.50
C ASP A 334 26.44 -27.47 35.96
N THR A 335 25.50 -27.57 36.90
CA THR A 335 24.57 -26.50 37.25
C THR A 335 25.27 -25.25 37.79
N GLU A 336 26.28 -25.43 38.65
CA GLU A 336 27.05 -24.31 39.20
C GLU A 336 27.84 -23.56 38.10
N ALA A 337 28.44 -24.31 37.18
CA ALA A 337 29.22 -23.76 36.06
C ALA A 337 28.32 -23.02 35.04
N VAL A 338 27.17 -23.60 34.67
CA VAL A 338 26.19 -22.94 33.79
C VAL A 338 25.61 -21.68 34.43
N ALA A 339 25.29 -21.73 35.74
CA ALA A 339 24.82 -20.57 36.47
C ALA A 339 25.90 -19.47 36.51
N ALA A 340 27.17 -19.84 36.74
CA ALA A 340 28.30 -18.91 36.70
C ALA A 340 28.47 -18.25 35.32
N ILE A 341 28.37 -19.01 34.23
CA ILE A 341 28.39 -18.46 32.86
C ILE A 341 27.25 -17.46 32.68
N CYS A 342 26.01 -17.84 32.99
CA CYS A 342 24.86 -16.96 32.83
C CYS A 342 24.96 -15.67 33.66
N ARG A 343 25.52 -15.75 34.88
CA ARG A 343 25.82 -14.57 35.72
C ARG A 343 26.88 -13.68 35.11
N LYS A 344 28.00 -14.23 34.62
CA LYS A 344 29.08 -13.45 33.98
C LYS A 344 28.62 -12.73 32.70
N LEU A 345 27.62 -13.29 32.04
CA LEU A 345 26.95 -12.70 30.87
C LEU A 345 25.80 -11.76 31.26
N ASP A 346 25.66 -11.44 32.55
CA ASP A 346 24.64 -10.55 33.11
C ASP A 346 23.19 -10.93 32.75
N GLY A 347 22.92 -12.22 32.50
CA GLY A 347 21.59 -12.66 32.04
C GLY A 347 21.21 -12.15 30.65
N ASN A 348 22.16 -11.61 29.86
CA ASN A 348 21.89 -11.08 28.54
C ASN A 348 21.56 -12.23 27.56
N PRO A 349 20.34 -12.30 27.00
CA PRO A 349 19.92 -13.36 26.09
C PRO A 349 20.91 -13.56 24.94
N LEU A 350 21.27 -12.51 24.20
CA LEU A 350 22.17 -12.63 23.06
C LEU A 350 23.55 -13.16 23.48
N ALA A 351 24.12 -12.66 24.58
CA ALA A 351 25.40 -13.14 25.06
C ALA A 351 25.34 -14.62 25.51
N ILE A 352 24.23 -15.02 26.15
CA ILE A 352 23.95 -16.41 26.52
C ILE A 352 23.83 -17.30 25.28
N GLU A 353 23.13 -16.87 24.23
CA GLU A 353 23.02 -17.63 22.98
C GLU A 353 24.40 -17.82 22.33
N LEU A 354 25.22 -16.76 22.28
CA LEU A 354 26.58 -16.79 21.73
C LEU A 354 27.50 -17.73 22.52
N ALA A 355 27.37 -17.78 23.86
CA ALA A 355 28.16 -18.65 24.72
C ALA A 355 27.69 -20.12 24.68
N ALA A 356 26.37 -20.35 24.72
CA ALA A 356 25.78 -21.69 24.67
C ALA A 356 26.13 -22.44 23.37
N ALA A 357 26.25 -21.71 22.26
CA ALA A 357 26.69 -22.27 20.98
C ALA A 357 28.12 -22.88 21.02
N ARG A 358 28.85 -22.73 22.12
CA ARG A 358 30.28 -23.07 22.26
C ARG A 358 30.53 -24.24 23.19
N VAL A 359 29.49 -24.70 23.88
CA VAL A 359 29.55 -25.81 24.84
C VAL A 359 30.11 -27.07 24.19
N ARG A 360 29.69 -27.38 22.95
CA ARG A 360 30.19 -28.55 22.22
C ARG A 360 31.70 -28.50 21.96
N THR A 361 32.27 -27.32 21.81
CA THR A 361 33.69 -27.16 21.43
C THR A 361 34.61 -27.15 22.64
N PHE A 362 34.21 -26.49 23.74
CA PHE A 362 35.08 -26.25 24.89
C PHE A 362 34.63 -26.98 26.16
N GLY A 363 33.40 -27.48 26.21
CA GLY A 363 32.80 -27.93 27.47
C GLY A 363 32.46 -26.76 28.40
N ILE A 364 31.65 -27.05 29.42
CA ILE A 364 31.09 -26.02 30.31
C ILE A 364 32.18 -25.46 31.26
N ALA A 365 33.04 -26.34 31.79
CA ALA A 365 34.06 -25.95 32.78
C ALA A 365 35.11 -24.99 32.20
N ASP A 366 35.61 -25.28 30.99
CA ASP A 366 36.59 -24.41 30.33
C ASP A 366 35.96 -23.07 29.92
N LEU A 367 34.67 -23.06 29.56
CA LEU A 367 33.93 -21.84 29.23
C LEU A 367 33.82 -20.88 30.43
N VAL A 368 33.67 -21.39 31.66
CA VAL A 368 33.72 -20.56 32.88
C VAL A 368 35.08 -19.89 33.03
N GLY A 369 36.17 -20.66 32.90
CA GLY A 369 37.54 -20.16 33.04
C GLY A 369 37.93 -19.16 31.96
N LEU A 370 37.44 -19.33 30.72
CA LEU A 370 37.66 -18.41 29.61
C LEU A 370 36.96 -17.06 29.80
N LEU A 371 35.81 -17.03 30.48
CA LEU A 371 35.13 -15.80 30.87
C LEU A 371 35.82 -15.09 32.07
N ASP A 372 36.76 -15.78 32.76
CA ASP A 372 37.52 -15.27 33.90
C ASP A 372 38.92 -14.71 33.57
N GLY A 373 39.58 -15.16 32.49
CA GLY A 373 41.01 -14.87 32.22
C GLY A 373 41.32 -13.99 31.00
N SER A 374 42.35 -13.13 31.13
CA SER A 374 43.12 -12.38 30.10
C SER A 374 42.40 -11.45 29.10
N PHE A 375 41.11 -11.60 28.87
CA PHE A 375 40.32 -10.78 27.93
C PHE A 375 39.91 -9.41 28.51
N ARG A 376 39.91 -9.24 29.84
CA ARG A 376 39.67 -7.94 30.49
C ARG A 376 40.79 -6.92 30.26
N LEU A 377 41.99 -7.35 29.84
CA LEU A 377 43.19 -6.51 29.77
C LEU A 377 43.48 -5.89 28.38
N GLN A 378 42.75 -6.26 27.32
CA GLN A 378 42.95 -5.70 25.97
C GLN A 378 41.91 -4.60 25.59
N MET A 379 41.03 -4.21 26.51
CA MET A 379 39.87 -3.33 26.26
C MET A 379 40.02 -1.90 26.84
N THR A 380 41.13 -1.21 26.58
CA THR A 380 41.34 0.19 27.03
C THR A 380 40.95 1.26 25.99
N GLY A 381 39.91 1.01 25.16
CA GLY A 381 39.50 1.93 24.09
C GLY A 381 38.29 2.84 24.37
N LEU A 382 37.30 2.42 25.17
CA LEU A 382 36.06 3.20 25.37
C LEU A 382 35.73 3.31 26.87
N ARG A 383 36.36 4.29 27.53
CA ARG A 383 36.24 4.55 28.98
C ARG A 383 34.86 5.05 29.45
N THR A 384 33.90 5.28 28.55
CA THR A 384 32.59 5.88 28.85
C THR A 384 31.40 4.90 28.84
N ALA A 385 31.60 3.62 28.51
CA ALA A 385 30.50 2.64 28.49
C ALA A 385 30.20 2.06 29.90
N LEU A 386 28.91 1.97 30.25
CA LEU A 386 28.39 1.36 31.49
C LEU A 386 28.89 -0.09 31.64
N PRO A 387 29.10 -0.60 32.88
CA PRO A 387 29.64 -1.95 33.12
C PRO A 387 28.98 -3.09 32.32
N ARG A 388 27.66 -3.01 32.11
CA ARG A 388 26.83 -4.02 31.41
C ARG A 388 27.02 -4.05 29.89
N GLN A 389 27.44 -2.95 29.26
CA GLN A 389 27.77 -2.93 27.83
C GLN A 389 29.12 -3.61 27.55
N ARG A 390 29.99 -3.72 28.58
CA ARG A 390 31.31 -4.36 28.46
C ARG A 390 31.20 -5.87 28.29
N SER A 391 30.22 -6.52 28.93
CA SER A 391 30.04 -7.99 28.86
C SER A 391 29.65 -8.45 27.45
N LEU A 392 28.73 -7.74 26.77
CA LEU A 392 28.34 -8.06 25.37
C LEU A 392 29.46 -7.72 24.38
N SER A 393 30.11 -6.56 24.50
CA SER A 393 31.26 -6.21 23.65
C SER A 393 32.40 -7.21 23.81
N ALA A 394 32.75 -7.61 25.04
CA ALA A 394 33.77 -8.63 25.30
C ALA A 394 33.39 -9.99 24.69
N THR A 395 32.10 -10.37 24.75
CA THR A 395 31.60 -11.59 24.10
C THR A 395 31.74 -11.51 22.57
N LEU A 396 31.47 -10.34 21.97
CA LEU A 396 31.64 -10.11 20.53
C LEU A 396 33.11 -10.07 20.11
N ASP A 397 33.99 -9.40 20.85
CA ASP A 397 35.44 -9.39 20.60
C ASP A 397 36.02 -10.81 20.66
N TRP A 398 35.62 -11.61 21.66
CA TRP A 398 36.01 -13.01 21.75
C TRP A 398 35.46 -13.83 20.58
N THR A 399 34.16 -13.73 20.32
CA THR A 399 33.51 -14.46 19.24
C THR A 399 34.17 -14.15 17.90
N TYR A 400 34.51 -12.88 17.68
CA TYR A 400 35.23 -12.40 16.51
C TYR A 400 36.67 -12.95 16.46
N GLY A 401 37.42 -12.91 17.56
CA GLY A 401 38.79 -13.44 17.64
C GLY A 401 38.88 -14.96 17.38
N MET A 402 37.80 -15.70 17.63
CA MET A 402 37.70 -17.14 17.34
C MET A 402 37.25 -17.47 15.91
N LEU A 403 36.81 -16.47 15.14
CA LEU A 403 36.54 -16.67 13.71
C LEU A 403 37.86 -16.82 12.96
N THR A 404 37.85 -17.67 11.94
CA THR A 404 38.96 -17.71 10.97
C THR A 404 39.09 -16.34 10.29
N GLU A 405 40.27 -16.00 9.77
CA GLU A 405 40.49 -14.72 9.08
C GLU A 405 39.46 -14.46 7.97
N HIS A 406 39.06 -15.51 7.27
CA HIS A 406 38.06 -15.46 6.21
C HIS A 406 36.64 -15.22 6.73
N GLU A 407 36.27 -15.85 7.85
CA GLU A 407 34.98 -15.60 8.52
C GLU A 407 34.91 -14.19 9.12
N GLN A 408 36.01 -13.68 9.68
CA GLN A 408 36.11 -12.31 10.15
C GLN A 408 35.90 -11.33 9.00
N ALA A 409 36.58 -11.54 7.87
CA ALA A 409 36.42 -10.73 6.67
C ALA A 409 34.98 -10.76 6.14
N LEU A 410 34.37 -11.95 6.07
CA LEU A 410 32.96 -12.08 5.68
C LEU A 410 32.04 -11.31 6.62
N LEU A 411 32.19 -11.46 7.94
CA LEU A 411 31.34 -10.77 8.92
C LEU A 411 31.44 -9.24 8.78
N ARG A 412 32.65 -8.70 8.61
CA ARG A 412 32.89 -7.27 8.37
C ARG A 412 32.19 -6.82 7.08
N GLN A 413 32.36 -7.55 5.98
CA GLN A 413 31.75 -7.22 4.70
C GLN A 413 30.22 -7.25 4.74
N LEU A 414 29.62 -8.21 5.45
CA LEU A 414 28.16 -8.31 5.60
C LEU A 414 27.57 -7.09 6.32
N SER A 415 28.36 -6.35 7.11
CA SER A 415 27.89 -5.14 7.80
C SER A 415 27.45 -4.00 6.88
N ILE A 416 27.81 -4.07 5.58
CA ILE A 416 27.38 -3.10 4.56
C ILE A 416 25.87 -3.18 4.29
N PHE A 417 25.25 -4.33 4.51
CA PHE A 417 23.82 -4.49 4.32
C PHE A 417 23.07 -3.81 5.46
N ASN A 418 22.30 -2.79 5.10
CA ASN A 418 21.47 -2.07 6.04
C ASN A 418 20.08 -2.71 6.12
N GLY A 419 19.97 -3.75 6.95
CA GLY A 419 18.76 -4.58 7.08
C GLY A 419 18.99 -6.03 6.62
N SER A 420 18.00 -6.60 5.94
CA SER A 420 18.06 -8.00 5.49
C SER A 420 18.59 -8.15 4.07
N PHE A 421 19.31 -9.24 3.80
CA PHE A 421 19.96 -9.49 2.52
C PHE A 421 19.79 -10.95 2.08
N THR A 422 20.04 -11.20 0.80
CA THR A 422 19.96 -12.54 0.17
C THR A 422 21.34 -13.14 -0.02
N LEU A 423 21.40 -14.46 -0.25
CA LEU A 423 22.64 -15.14 -0.62
C LEU A 423 23.27 -14.53 -1.88
N ASP A 424 22.45 -14.18 -2.89
CA ASP A 424 22.91 -13.51 -4.11
C ASP A 424 23.59 -12.17 -3.82
N GLY A 425 23.05 -11.41 -2.86
CA GLY A 425 23.69 -10.19 -2.36
C GLY A 425 25.05 -10.47 -1.75
N VAL A 426 25.16 -11.49 -0.89
CA VAL A 426 26.44 -11.89 -0.27
C VAL A 426 27.46 -12.26 -1.34
N MET A 427 27.10 -13.16 -2.27
CA MET A 427 27.99 -13.62 -3.34
C MET A 427 28.50 -12.46 -4.21
N ALA A 428 27.67 -11.43 -4.40
CA ALA A 428 28.03 -10.27 -5.21
C ALA A 428 29.07 -9.35 -4.56
N ILE A 429 29.13 -9.28 -3.23
CA ILE A 429 30.08 -8.41 -2.51
C ILE A 429 31.35 -9.16 -2.05
N VAL A 430 31.24 -10.47 -1.81
CA VAL A 430 32.33 -11.33 -1.29
C VAL A 430 33.46 -11.56 -2.31
N ASN A 431 33.22 -11.29 -3.59
CA ASN A 431 34.23 -11.40 -4.65
C ASN A 431 35.33 -10.32 -4.58
N ILE A 432 35.38 -9.54 -3.49
CA ILE A 432 36.43 -8.56 -3.18
C ILE A 432 37.30 -9.12 -2.05
N GLY A 433 38.33 -9.88 -2.41
CA GLY A 433 39.42 -10.25 -1.50
C GLY A 433 39.30 -11.59 -0.77
N LEU A 434 38.19 -12.34 -0.93
CA LEU A 434 38.10 -13.73 -0.44
C LEU A 434 38.44 -14.74 -1.56
N PRO A 435 39.18 -15.83 -1.29
CA PRO A 435 39.81 -16.64 -2.36
C PRO A 435 38.86 -17.53 -3.18
N ASP A 436 37.63 -17.81 -2.72
CA ASP A 436 36.71 -18.69 -3.45
C ASP A 436 35.23 -18.50 -3.01
N VAL A 437 34.32 -18.33 -3.99
CA VAL A 437 32.86 -18.30 -3.81
C VAL A 437 32.32 -19.60 -3.19
N ARG A 438 33.01 -20.73 -3.42
CA ARG A 438 32.62 -22.04 -2.85
C ARG A 438 32.76 -22.09 -1.33
N MET A 439 33.58 -21.23 -0.73
CA MET A 439 33.75 -21.16 0.72
C MET A 439 32.76 -20.21 1.41
N THR A 440 32.06 -19.36 0.65
CA THR A 440 31.10 -18.39 1.21
C THR A 440 29.91 -19.07 1.89
N LEU A 441 29.39 -20.16 1.31
CA LEU A 441 28.27 -20.91 1.87
C LEU A 441 28.62 -21.58 3.21
N PRO A 442 29.70 -22.38 3.31
CA PRO A 442 30.16 -22.91 4.61
C PRO A 442 30.43 -21.83 5.66
N MET A 443 30.95 -20.67 5.25
CA MET A 443 31.19 -19.56 6.18
C MET A 443 29.88 -18.91 6.65
N LEU A 444 28.88 -18.73 5.78
CA LEU A 444 27.56 -18.24 6.18
C LEU A 444 26.86 -19.23 7.12
N GLU A 445 26.94 -20.53 6.85
CA GLU A 445 26.44 -21.59 7.72
C GLU A 445 27.13 -21.55 9.08
N SER A 446 28.46 -21.43 9.10
CA SER A 446 29.25 -21.27 10.32
C SER A 446 28.85 -20.01 11.11
N LEU A 447 28.67 -18.85 10.45
CA LEU A 447 28.21 -17.63 11.12
C LEU A 447 26.78 -17.77 11.70
N LEU A 448 25.92 -18.57 11.05
CA LEU A 448 24.58 -18.90 11.55
C LEU A 448 24.61 -19.84 12.75
N GLU A 449 25.41 -20.91 12.70
CA GLU A 449 25.63 -21.81 13.83
C GLU A 449 26.17 -21.05 15.04
N LYS A 450 27.03 -20.06 14.79
CA LYS A 450 27.60 -19.16 15.80
C LYS A 450 26.65 -18.04 16.25
N SER A 451 25.39 -18.04 15.79
CA SER A 451 24.35 -17.04 16.12
C SER A 451 24.75 -15.58 15.85
N LEU A 452 25.68 -15.36 14.91
CA LEU A 452 26.06 -14.01 14.45
C LEU A 452 25.10 -13.47 13.37
N LEU A 453 24.33 -14.37 12.75
CA LEU A 453 23.32 -14.08 11.74
C LEU A 453 21.95 -14.63 12.18
N GLY A 454 20.89 -13.92 11.81
CA GLY A 454 19.51 -14.41 11.85
C GLY A 454 19.02 -14.79 10.46
N THR A 455 18.03 -15.71 10.38
CA THR A 455 17.32 -16.00 9.13
C THR A 455 15.81 -15.91 9.29
N PHE A 456 15.12 -15.57 8.21
CA PHE A 456 13.67 -15.64 8.12
C PHE A 456 13.23 -16.05 6.71
N ASP A 457 12.03 -16.61 6.61
CA ASP A 457 11.48 -17.01 5.30
C ASP A 457 10.87 -15.79 4.63
N HIS A 458 11.17 -15.64 3.34
CA HIS A 458 10.53 -14.71 2.44
C HIS A 458 9.94 -15.48 1.26
N SER A 459 9.03 -14.85 0.52
CA SER A 459 8.36 -15.49 -0.62
C SER A 459 9.31 -15.96 -1.73
N GLN A 460 10.54 -15.46 -1.74
CA GLN A 460 11.58 -15.76 -2.74
C GLN A 460 12.75 -16.57 -2.17
N GLY A 461 12.61 -17.12 -0.96
CA GLY A 461 13.64 -17.91 -0.29
C GLY A 461 14.07 -17.33 1.05
N LYS A 462 15.15 -17.90 1.62
CA LYS A 462 15.68 -17.46 2.92
C LYS A 462 16.38 -16.11 2.79
N ARG A 463 16.10 -15.20 3.73
CA ARG A 463 16.85 -13.96 3.93
C ARG A 463 17.69 -14.07 5.19
N PHE A 464 18.81 -13.37 5.18
CA PHE A 464 19.73 -13.24 6.31
C PHE A 464 19.67 -11.82 6.84
N ARG A 465 19.98 -11.64 8.12
CA ARG A 465 20.12 -10.32 8.75
C ARG A 465 21.19 -10.41 9.83
N LEU A 466 22.03 -9.38 9.93
CA LEU A 466 22.89 -9.20 11.10
C LEU A 466 22.07 -8.58 12.23
N LEU A 467 22.20 -9.12 13.44
CA LEU A 467 21.67 -8.46 14.63
C LEU A 467 22.35 -7.09 14.77
N GLU A 468 21.59 -6.05 15.13
CA GLU A 468 22.07 -4.67 15.05
C GLU A 468 23.35 -4.43 15.84
N THR A 469 23.46 -5.00 17.04
CA THR A 469 24.67 -4.93 17.86
C THR A 469 25.88 -5.59 17.18
N THR A 470 25.67 -6.72 16.52
CA THR A 470 26.71 -7.43 15.76
C THR A 470 27.09 -6.66 14.50
N ARG A 471 26.11 -6.05 13.83
CA ARG A 471 26.33 -5.23 12.62
C ARG A 471 27.17 -4.01 12.93
N LEU A 472 26.82 -3.24 13.96
CA LEU A 472 27.57 -2.05 14.38
C LEU A 472 29.01 -2.40 14.76
N TYR A 473 29.19 -3.48 15.52
CA TYR A 473 30.52 -3.99 15.87
C TYR A 473 31.32 -4.39 14.61
N ALA A 474 30.72 -5.16 13.71
CA ALA A 474 31.36 -5.58 12.46
C ALA A 474 31.67 -4.40 11.53
N HIS A 475 30.83 -3.36 11.53
CA HIS A 475 31.02 -2.14 10.76
C HIS A 475 32.18 -1.30 11.29
N ASP A 476 32.32 -1.17 12.61
CA ASP A 476 33.48 -0.49 13.22
C ASP A 476 34.79 -1.19 12.82
N LYS A 477 34.80 -2.53 12.84
CA LYS A 477 35.95 -3.31 12.34
C LYS A 477 36.17 -3.16 10.84
N LEU A 478 35.10 -3.09 10.04
CA LEU A 478 35.16 -2.87 8.59
C LEU A 478 35.85 -1.53 8.28
N VAL A 479 35.46 -0.45 8.96
CA VAL A 479 36.03 0.89 8.78
C VAL A 479 37.53 0.93 9.13
N GLN A 480 37.94 0.12 10.12
CA GLN A 480 39.34 0.07 10.57
C GLN A 480 40.23 -0.80 9.69
N LEU A 481 39.70 -1.88 9.10
CA LEU A 481 40.49 -2.97 8.53
C LEU A 481 40.32 -3.20 7.02
N ASP A 482 39.26 -2.67 6.39
CA ASP A 482 38.94 -2.96 5.00
C ASP A 482 38.76 -1.68 4.13
N ASP A 483 38.74 -1.88 2.81
CA ASP A 483 38.44 -0.84 1.81
C ASP A 483 36.93 -0.63 1.68
N VAL A 484 36.38 0.21 2.59
CA VAL A 484 34.95 0.55 2.62
C VAL A 484 34.45 1.10 1.28
N PRO A 485 35.12 2.08 0.62
CA PRO A 485 34.68 2.59 -0.67
C PRO A 485 34.50 1.51 -1.75
N ARG A 486 35.44 0.57 -1.85
CA ARG A 486 35.36 -0.53 -2.83
C ARG A 486 34.18 -1.46 -2.55
N LEU A 487 33.91 -1.76 -1.28
CA LEU A 487 32.78 -2.59 -0.89
C LEU A 487 31.43 -1.90 -1.18
N CYS A 488 31.30 -0.62 -0.83
CA CYS A 488 30.12 0.17 -1.14
C CYS A 488 29.85 0.21 -2.65
N ARG A 489 30.89 0.35 -3.48
CA ARG A 489 30.77 0.31 -4.94
C ARG A 489 30.24 -1.02 -5.45
N ALA A 490 30.74 -2.14 -4.93
CA ALA A 490 30.22 -3.46 -5.32
C ALA A 490 28.76 -3.67 -4.89
N HIS A 491 28.40 -3.21 -3.69
CA HIS A 491 27.01 -3.23 -3.22
C HIS A 491 26.10 -2.43 -4.17
N ALA A 492 26.51 -1.22 -4.56
CA ALA A 492 25.77 -0.40 -5.51
C ALA A 492 25.67 -1.03 -6.91
N GLN A 493 26.74 -1.68 -7.41
CA GLN A 493 26.70 -2.42 -8.68
C GLN A 493 25.78 -3.64 -8.63
N TRP A 494 25.74 -4.35 -7.50
CA TRP A 494 24.78 -5.43 -7.29
C TRP A 494 23.34 -4.92 -7.26
N ALA A 495 23.07 -3.84 -6.53
CA ALA A 495 21.76 -3.18 -6.51
C ALA A 495 21.31 -2.79 -7.92
N LEU A 496 22.22 -2.30 -8.77
CA LEU A 496 21.91 -2.00 -10.17
C LEU A 496 21.55 -3.27 -10.97
N ARG A 497 22.28 -4.38 -10.80
CA ARG A 497 21.94 -5.66 -11.45
C ARG A 497 20.56 -6.17 -11.01
N LEU A 498 20.26 -6.05 -9.73
CA LEU A 498 18.95 -6.40 -9.17
C LEU A 498 17.83 -5.57 -9.82
N LEU A 499 18.00 -4.25 -9.95
CA LEU A 499 17.04 -3.36 -10.61
C LEU A 499 16.87 -3.70 -12.10
N ASN A 500 17.95 -4.04 -12.79
CA ASN A 500 17.88 -4.47 -14.19
C ASN A 500 17.08 -5.77 -14.34
N GLN A 501 17.26 -6.73 -13.44
CA GLN A 501 16.42 -7.94 -13.42
C GLN A 501 14.97 -7.60 -13.10
N ALA A 502 14.73 -6.73 -12.11
CA ALA A 502 13.39 -6.28 -11.77
C ALA A 502 12.66 -5.69 -12.97
N ARG A 503 13.38 -4.95 -13.84
CA ARG A 503 12.81 -4.41 -15.07
C ARG A 503 12.42 -5.50 -16.07
N LEU A 504 13.22 -6.55 -16.24
CA LEU A 504 12.89 -7.68 -17.12
C LEU A 504 11.67 -8.46 -16.61
N ASP A 505 11.57 -8.63 -15.30
CA ASP A 505 10.47 -9.35 -14.65
C ASP A 505 9.12 -8.62 -14.74
N LEU A 506 9.10 -7.32 -15.11
CA LEU A 506 7.87 -6.54 -15.27
C LEU A 506 6.91 -7.14 -16.29
N ASP A 507 7.44 -7.75 -17.35
CA ASP A 507 6.67 -8.40 -18.41
C ASP A 507 6.28 -9.84 -18.07
N GLN A 508 7.03 -10.48 -17.18
CA GLN A 508 6.96 -11.92 -16.94
C GLN A 508 6.11 -12.27 -15.71
N LEU A 509 6.08 -11.37 -14.71
CA LEU A 509 5.41 -11.59 -13.43
C LEU A 509 4.15 -10.75 -13.31
N THR A 510 3.17 -11.26 -12.57
CA THR A 510 2.04 -10.44 -12.12
C THR A 510 2.51 -9.35 -11.17
N GLN A 511 1.75 -8.25 -11.09
CA GLN A 511 2.08 -7.10 -10.25
C GLN A 511 2.31 -7.48 -8.78
N ASP A 512 1.46 -8.35 -8.22
CA ASP A 512 1.55 -8.78 -6.82
C ASP A 512 2.83 -9.58 -6.55
N VAL A 513 3.14 -10.55 -7.42
CA VAL A 513 4.35 -11.39 -7.29
C VAL A 513 5.61 -10.54 -7.44
N TRP A 514 5.62 -9.62 -8.41
CA TRP A 514 6.74 -8.70 -8.61
C TRP A 514 6.94 -7.79 -7.39
N THR A 515 5.85 -7.22 -6.86
CA THR A 515 5.92 -6.31 -5.71
C THR A 515 6.41 -7.06 -4.47
N GLN A 516 5.88 -8.25 -4.21
CA GLN A 516 6.34 -9.09 -3.10
C GLN A 516 7.82 -9.47 -3.23
N ARG A 517 8.32 -9.65 -4.45
CA ARG A 517 9.73 -9.98 -4.73
C ARG A 517 10.67 -8.79 -4.47
N TYR A 518 10.36 -7.61 -5.02
CA TYR A 518 11.30 -6.49 -5.05
C TYR A 518 11.06 -5.42 -3.97
N ALA A 519 9.89 -5.35 -3.33
CA ALA A 519 9.61 -4.40 -2.26
C ALA A 519 10.59 -4.55 -1.08
N ALA A 520 10.99 -5.79 -0.76
CA ALA A 520 11.94 -6.09 0.31
C ALA A 520 13.35 -5.53 0.07
N GLU A 521 13.66 -5.13 -1.16
CA GLU A 521 14.97 -4.62 -1.56
C GLU A 521 15.05 -3.09 -1.54
N ILE A 522 13.97 -2.40 -1.16
CA ILE A 522 13.94 -0.94 -1.19
C ILE A 522 15.08 -0.31 -0.37
N ASP A 523 15.43 -0.91 0.77
CA ASP A 523 16.51 -0.41 1.64
C ASP A 523 17.90 -0.67 1.08
N THR A 524 18.09 -1.78 0.35
CA THR A 524 19.27 -2.01 -0.47
C THR A 524 19.46 -0.87 -1.47
N ILE A 525 18.39 -0.49 -2.18
CA ILE A 525 18.44 0.56 -3.21
C ILE A 525 18.71 1.94 -2.58
N ARG A 526 18.06 2.26 -1.45
CA ARG A 526 18.29 3.50 -0.70
C ARG A 526 19.73 3.62 -0.21
N ALA A 527 20.28 2.55 0.37
CA ALA A 527 21.66 2.54 0.82
C ALA A 527 22.65 2.75 -0.34
N ALA A 528 22.41 2.08 -1.47
CA ALA A 528 23.21 2.26 -2.68
C ALA A 528 23.14 3.70 -3.23
N LEU A 529 21.95 4.30 -3.31
CA LEU A 529 21.76 5.69 -3.75
C LEU A 529 22.38 6.70 -2.80
N THR A 530 22.20 6.51 -1.49
CA THR A 530 22.77 7.38 -0.44
C THR A 530 24.29 7.39 -0.53
N TRP A 531 24.92 6.23 -0.63
CA TRP A 531 26.36 6.14 -0.83
C TRP A 531 26.77 6.78 -2.15
N ALA A 532 26.10 6.46 -3.26
CA ALA A 532 26.47 6.94 -4.59
C ALA A 532 26.42 8.46 -4.73
N PHE A 533 25.49 9.13 -4.03
CA PHE A 533 25.38 10.59 -4.00
C PHE A 533 26.15 11.25 -2.84
N SER A 534 26.84 10.48 -1.99
CA SER A 534 27.70 11.03 -0.95
C SER A 534 28.99 11.62 -1.52
N ALA A 535 29.74 12.38 -0.71
CA ALA A 535 31.02 12.97 -1.11
C ALA A 535 32.08 11.92 -1.51
N ALA A 536 32.00 10.70 -0.97
CA ALA A 536 32.90 9.59 -1.28
C ALA A 536 32.28 8.59 -2.30
N GLY A 537 31.13 8.95 -2.88
CA GLY A 537 30.34 8.10 -3.77
C GLY A 537 30.72 8.16 -5.24
N ASP A 538 30.06 7.30 -6.02
CA ASP A 538 30.11 7.30 -7.49
C ASP A 538 28.80 7.91 -8.05
N ARG A 539 28.82 9.22 -8.32
CA ARG A 539 27.64 9.96 -8.78
C ARG A 539 27.07 9.40 -10.08
N GLN A 540 27.93 8.91 -10.98
CA GLN A 540 27.49 8.32 -12.25
C GLN A 540 26.69 7.03 -12.01
N LEU A 541 27.17 6.18 -11.11
CA LEU A 541 26.44 5.00 -10.68
C LEU A 541 25.12 5.36 -9.95
N GLY A 542 25.12 6.44 -9.16
CA GLY A 542 23.91 6.97 -8.52
C GLY A 542 22.82 7.38 -9.52
N VAL A 543 23.22 8.00 -10.63
CA VAL A 543 22.32 8.33 -11.74
C VAL A 543 21.76 7.05 -12.38
N GLU A 544 22.59 6.04 -12.64
CA GLU A 544 22.14 4.77 -13.24
C GLU A 544 21.18 4.00 -12.33
N LEU A 545 21.45 3.96 -11.02
CA LEU A 545 20.56 3.41 -10.00
C LEU A 545 19.22 4.14 -9.97
N THR A 546 19.23 5.47 -10.03
CA THR A 546 18.02 6.30 -10.03
C THR A 546 17.17 6.01 -11.27
N LEU A 547 17.79 5.92 -12.45
CA LEU A 547 17.09 5.61 -13.69
C LEU A 547 16.50 4.19 -13.70
N SER A 548 17.20 3.23 -13.09
CA SER A 548 16.79 1.82 -13.10
C SER A 548 15.76 1.49 -12.01
N SER A 549 15.64 2.33 -10.98
CA SER A 549 14.73 2.11 -9.84
C SER A 549 13.32 2.66 -10.01
N SER A 550 13.04 3.42 -11.08
CA SER A 550 11.70 3.99 -11.37
C SER A 550 10.53 3.02 -11.15
N PRO A 551 10.55 1.77 -11.68
CA PRO A 551 9.43 0.84 -11.51
C PRO A 551 9.14 0.51 -10.04
N LEU A 552 10.18 0.43 -9.22
CA LEU A 552 10.07 0.07 -7.80
C LEU A 552 9.42 1.21 -7.02
N TRP A 553 9.90 2.43 -7.20
CA TRP A 553 9.33 3.59 -6.52
C TRP A 553 7.88 3.83 -6.90
N LEU A 554 7.53 3.72 -8.18
CA LEU A 554 6.16 3.95 -8.65
C LEU A 554 5.20 2.85 -8.15
N ARG A 555 5.60 1.58 -8.16
CA ARG A 555 4.77 0.46 -7.65
C ARG A 555 4.59 0.46 -6.13
N LEU A 556 5.60 0.91 -5.39
CA LEU A 556 5.49 1.19 -3.96
C LEU A 556 4.85 2.56 -3.69
N SER A 557 4.57 3.31 -4.75
CA SER A 557 3.97 4.64 -4.73
C SER A 557 4.73 5.63 -3.82
N LEU A 558 6.05 5.50 -3.82
CA LEU A 558 7.04 6.37 -3.19
C LEU A 558 7.48 7.48 -4.17
N VAL A 559 6.51 8.17 -4.77
CA VAL A 559 6.73 9.11 -5.88
C VAL A 559 7.60 10.30 -5.46
N ARG A 560 7.35 10.86 -4.26
CA ARG A 560 8.16 11.98 -3.73
C ARG A 560 9.61 11.59 -3.49
N GLU A 561 9.83 10.46 -2.84
CA GLU A 561 11.18 9.97 -2.59
C GLU A 561 11.94 9.77 -3.91
N TYR A 562 11.25 9.23 -4.93
CA TYR A 562 11.84 9.13 -6.25
C TYR A 562 12.17 10.48 -6.86
N GLN A 563 11.29 11.48 -6.69
CA GLN A 563 11.54 12.85 -7.13
C GLN A 563 12.81 13.43 -6.48
N ASP A 564 13.06 13.16 -5.20
CA ASP A 564 14.24 13.62 -4.48
C ASP A 564 15.51 12.98 -5.06
N TRP A 565 15.50 11.67 -5.32
CA TRP A 565 16.61 10.98 -5.97
C TRP A 565 16.87 11.47 -7.40
N VAL A 566 15.81 11.71 -8.19
CA VAL A 566 15.93 12.32 -9.53
C VAL A 566 16.51 13.72 -9.43
N SER A 567 16.11 14.51 -8.43
CA SER A 567 16.61 15.87 -8.20
C SER A 567 18.06 15.89 -7.74
N LEU A 568 18.51 14.89 -6.96
CA LEU A 568 19.91 14.70 -6.59
C LEU A 568 20.78 14.31 -7.79
N GLY A 569 20.26 13.48 -8.70
CA GLY A 569 20.95 13.10 -9.93
C GLY A 569 20.99 14.20 -11.00
N THR A 570 20.03 15.13 -11.00
CA THR A 570 19.95 16.23 -11.96
C THR A 570 21.05 17.27 -11.68
N PRO A 571 21.79 17.75 -12.70
CA PRO A 571 22.84 18.76 -12.51
C PRO A 571 22.24 20.08 -12.03
N ARG A 572 22.81 20.66 -10.96
CA ARG A 572 22.34 21.92 -10.34
C ARG A 572 23.09 23.14 -10.87
N HIS A 573 24.32 22.95 -11.34
CA HIS A 573 25.19 24.02 -11.83
C HIS A 573 25.62 23.80 -13.27
N VAL A 574 25.98 24.89 -13.97
CA VAL A 574 26.39 24.86 -15.38
C VAL A 574 27.60 23.95 -15.62
N GLU A 575 28.54 23.92 -14.66
CA GLU A 575 29.74 23.08 -14.70
C GLU A 575 29.40 21.59 -14.61
N GLU A 576 28.47 21.21 -13.72
CA GLU A 576 27.96 19.83 -13.62
C GLU A 576 27.21 19.42 -14.89
N LYS A 577 26.44 20.35 -15.47
CA LYS A 577 25.72 20.14 -16.73
C LYS A 577 26.67 19.90 -17.91
N ALA A 578 27.88 20.47 -17.88
CA ALA A 578 28.91 20.27 -18.89
C ALA A 578 29.65 18.93 -18.75
N GLN A 579 29.74 18.38 -17.53
CA GLN A 579 30.42 17.11 -17.24
C GLN A 579 29.50 15.88 -17.39
N MET A 580 28.19 16.06 -17.28
CA MET A 580 27.23 14.96 -17.41
C MET A 580 27.02 14.52 -18.86
N ASP A 581 27.02 13.21 -19.08
CA ASP A 581 26.64 12.62 -20.37
C ASP A 581 25.23 13.06 -20.78
N ARG A 582 25.07 13.54 -22.03
CA ARG A 582 23.78 14.05 -22.52
C ARG A 582 22.70 12.97 -22.52
N ARG A 583 23.05 11.72 -22.78
CA ARG A 583 22.07 10.61 -22.75
C ARG A 583 21.61 10.36 -21.32
N GLN A 584 22.48 10.37 -20.32
CA GLN A 584 22.08 10.30 -18.92
C GLN A 584 21.19 11.47 -18.50
N ARG A 585 21.56 12.71 -18.88
CA ARG A 585 20.78 13.92 -18.60
C ARG A 585 19.37 13.82 -19.19
N MET A 586 19.26 13.47 -20.47
CA MET A 586 17.99 13.29 -21.18
C MET A 586 17.07 12.28 -20.47
N ARG A 587 17.64 11.15 -20.04
CA ARG A 587 16.90 10.09 -19.31
C ARG A 587 16.38 10.59 -17.95
N LEU A 588 17.20 11.30 -17.18
CA LEU A 588 16.78 11.86 -15.89
C LEU A 588 15.71 12.93 -16.05
N LEU A 589 15.88 13.83 -17.02
CA LEU A 589 14.89 14.86 -17.33
C LEU A 589 13.56 14.24 -17.76
N THR A 590 13.58 13.15 -18.53
CA THR A 590 12.36 12.41 -18.89
C THR A 590 11.66 11.86 -17.66
N MET A 591 12.39 11.27 -16.71
CA MET A 591 11.81 10.80 -15.44
C MET A 591 11.27 11.95 -14.58
N SER A 592 12.00 13.07 -14.52
CA SER A 592 11.55 14.28 -13.82
C SER A 592 10.23 14.83 -14.41
N GLY A 593 10.17 14.99 -15.73
CA GLY A 593 8.96 15.44 -16.43
C GLY A 593 7.78 14.50 -16.21
N SER A 594 8.07 13.21 -16.13
CA SER A 594 7.09 12.16 -15.89
C SER A 594 6.46 12.25 -14.48
N ILE A 595 7.29 12.37 -13.45
CA ILE A 595 6.86 12.52 -12.06
C ILE A 595 6.11 13.83 -11.85
N LEU A 596 6.62 14.94 -12.41
CA LEU A 596 5.98 16.26 -12.32
C LEU A 596 4.57 16.22 -12.88
N MET A 597 4.36 15.52 -14.00
CA MET A 597 3.03 15.39 -14.61
C MET A 597 2.05 14.61 -13.72
N LEU A 598 2.48 13.49 -13.11
CA LEU A 598 1.61 12.71 -12.20
C LEU A 598 1.26 13.47 -10.92
N THR A 599 2.18 14.32 -10.47
CA THR A 599 2.10 14.97 -9.16
C THR A 599 1.43 16.33 -9.25
N TYR A 600 1.95 17.21 -10.11
CA TYR A 600 1.56 18.61 -10.21
C TYR A 600 0.80 18.93 -11.52
N GLY A 601 0.85 18.06 -12.54
CA GLY A 601 0.26 18.33 -13.85
C GLY A 601 1.12 19.22 -14.74
N ALA A 602 0.47 19.86 -15.72
CA ALA A 602 1.14 20.77 -16.65
C ALA A 602 1.45 22.13 -16.02
N GLY A 603 2.55 22.74 -16.46
CA GLY A 603 3.02 24.04 -15.99
C GLY A 603 4.44 24.36 -16.45
N GLN A 604 4.94 25.55 -16.07
CA GLN A 604 6.20 26.09 -16.59
C GLN A 604 7.42 25.18 -16.37
N LYS A 605 7.56 24.62 -15.16
CA LYS A 605 8.66 23.69 -14.84
C LYS A 605 8.61 22.42 -15.70
N MET A 606 7.42 21.92 -16.00
CA MET A 606 7.25 20.76 -16.89
C MET A 606 7.64 21.13 -18.34
N ARG A 607 7.25 22.31 -18.83
CA ARG A 607 7.64 22.80 -20.16
C ARG A 607 9.16 22.87 -20.33
N GLU A 608 9.85 23.46 -19.36
CA GLU A 608 11.31 23.60 -19.36
C GLU A 608 12.03 22.25 -19.38
N VAL A 609 11.49 21.26 -18.67
CA VAL A 609 12.04 19.90 -18.63
C VAL A 609 11.86 19.22 -19.98
N TRP A 610 10.66 19.21 -20.56
CA TRP A 610 10.41 18.57 -21.85
C TRP A 610 11.11 19.25 -23.02
N GLN A 611 11.29 20.57 -22.95
CA GLN A 611 12.10 21.32 -23.92
C GLN A 611 13.55 20.82 -23.91
N GLN A 612 14.17 20.67 -22.73
CA GLN A 612 15.53 20.14 -22.61
C GLN A 612 15.64 18.68 -23.06
N VAL A 613 14.63 17.84 -22.79
CA VAL A 613 14.58 16.46 -23.33
C VAL A 613 14.55 16.48 -24.85
N SER A 614 13.74 17.35 -25.46
CA SER A 614 13.65 17.50 -26.91
C SER A 614 14.99 17.88 -27.52
N GLU A 615 15.66 18.89 -26.95
CA GLU A 615 16.97 19.36 -27.40
C GLU A 615 18.04 18.26 -27.32
N ASP A 616 18.11 17.53 -26.20
CA ASP A 616 19.07 16.43 -26.06
C ASP A 616 18.77 15.28 -27.01
N ALA A 617 17.50 14.91 -27.18
CA ALA A 617 17.08 13.83 -28.08
C ALA A 617 17.31 14.20 -29.56
N GLU A 618 17.18 15.48 -29.91
CA GLU A 618 17.54 16.00 -31.22
C GLU A 618 19.03 15.83 -31.50
N VAL A 619 19.89 16.30 -30.59
CA VAL A 619 21.35 16.20 -30.78
C VAL A 619 21.84 14.75 -30.77
N LEU A 620 21.29 13.90 -29.92
CA LEU A 620 21.67 12.48 -29.84
C LEU A 620 21.09 11.61 -30.96
N ASN A 621 20.22 12.17 -31.80
CA ASN A 621 19.44 11.45 -32.80
C ASN A 621 18.66 10.25 -32.23
N ASP A 622 18.12 10.42 -31.02
CA ASP A 622 17.41 9.37 -30.29
C ASP A 622 15.90 9.46 -30.53
N SER A 623 15.39 8.64 -31.44
CA SER A 623 13.98 8.69 -31.86
C SER A 623 13.00 8.32 -30.75
N GLU A 624 13.40 7.47 -29.80
CA GLU A 624 12.55 7.08 -28.68
C GLU A 624 12.29 8.27 -27.76
N TYR A 625 13.34 8.98 -27.38
CA TYR A 625 13.21 10.14 -26.49
C TYR A 625 12.62 11.36 -27.20
N ARG A 626 12.78 11.48 -28.53
CA ARG A 626 12.01 12.45 -29.33
C ARG A 626 10.51 12.18 -29.25
N LEU A 627 10.08 10.92 -29.32
CA LEU A 627 8.66 10.56 -29.13
C LEU A 627 8.19 10.92 -27.71
N ARG A 628 8.97 10.59 -26.67
CA ARG A 628 8.64 10.95 -25.28
C ARG A 628 8.53 12.48 -25.08
N ALA A 629 9.42 13.26 -25.67
CA ALA A 629 9.38 14.72 -25.64
C ALA A 629 8.13 15.29 -26.34
N LEU A 630 7.80 14.77 -27.54
CA LEU A 630 6.58 15.16 -28.26
C LEU A 630 5.32 14.82 -27.45
N TRP A 631 5.29 13.69 -26.74
CA TRP A 631 4.18 13.37 -25.85
C TRP A 631 4.07 14.37 -24.69
N GLY A 632 5.18 14.73 -24.04
CA GLY A 632 5.20 15.73 -22.98
C GLY A 632 4.73 17.12 -23.44
N GLN A 633 5.19 17.56 -24.62
CA GLN A 633 4.74 18.81 -25.26
C GLN A 633 3.25 18.78 -25.60
N TRP A 634 2.76 17.68 -26.16
CA TRP A 634 1.34 17.51 -26.46
C TRP A 634 0.47 17.60 -25.21
N ASN A 635 0.91 16.98 -24.11
CA ASN A 635 0.16 17.02 -22.87
C ASN A 635 0.12 18.44 -22.27
N ASP A 636 1.25 19.15 -22.28
CA ASP A 636 1.31 20.57 -21.89
C ASP A 636 0.34 21.40 -22.73
N HIS A 637 0.43 21.32 -24.06
CA HIS A 637 -0.47 22.06 -24.96
C HIS A 637 -1.94 21.72 -24.73
N THR A 638 -2.27 20.45 -24.46
CA THR A 638 -3.64 20.04 -24.16
C THR A 638 -4.15 20.66 -22.85
N CYS A 639 -3.31 20.74 -21.82
CA CYS A 639 -3.67 21.30 -20.53
C CYS A 639 -3.68 22.84 -20.51
N SER A 640 -2.84 23.50 -21.34
CA SER A 640 -2.81 24.97 -21.50
C SER A 640 -3.80 25.51 -22.53
N ASN A 641 -4.81 24.73 -22.95
CA ASN A 641 -5.77 25.07 -24.01
C ASN A 641 -5.17 25.41 -25.39
N ARG A 642 -3.92 25.00 -25.68
CA ARG A 642 -3.26 25.16 -26.99
C ARG A 642 -3.54 23.97 -27.90
N HIS A 643 -4.81 23.73 -28.19
CA HIS A 643 -5.25 22.48 -28.83
C HIS A 643 -4.80 22.34 -30.30
N ARG A 644 -4.63 23.46 -31.02
CA ARG A 644 -4.09 23.46 -32.39
C ARG A 644 -2.63 22.99 -32.40
N GLU A 645 -1.80 23.56 -31.53
CA GLU A 645 -0.41 23.15 -31.38
C GLU A 645 -0.32 21.68 -30.91
N ALA A 646 -1.21 21.27 -30.00
CA ALA A 646 -1.32 19.86 -29.61
C ALA A 646 -1.61 18.96 -30.82
N GLN A 647 -2.51 19.35 -31.72
CA GLN A 647 -2.81 18.59 -32.94
C GLN A 647 -1.58 18.46 -33.85
N GLU A 648 -0.82 19.53 -34.04
CA GLU A 648 0.43 19.52 -34.82
C GLU A 648 1.47 18.59 -34.22
N VAL A 649 1.65 18.63 -32.89
CA VAL A 649 2.55 17.73 -32.16
C VAL A 649 2.11 16.27 -32.30
N ALA A 650 0.80 15.97 -32.23
CA ALA A 650 0.28 14.61 -32.44
C ALA A 650 0.58 14.08 -33.86
N LEU A 651 0.49 14.94 -34.88
CA LEU A 651 0.86 14.58 -36.26
C LEU A 651 2.36 14.30 -36.40
N ARG A 652 3.21 15.13 -35.78
CA ARG A 652 4.67 14.90 -35.72
C ARG A 652 5.01 13.60 -35.02
N PHE A 653 4.33 13.30 -33.90
CA PHE A 653 4.48 12.05 -33.16
C PHE A 653 4.14 10.84 -34.04
N LEU A 654 2.99 10.88 -34.71
CA LEU A 654 2.56 9.81 -35.63
C LEU A 654 3.52 9.62 -36.79
N ALA A 655 4.04 10.71 -37.36
CA ALA A 655 5.00 10.66 -38.46
C ALA A 655 6.32 10.01 -38.05
N LEU A 656 6.87 10.40 -36.89
CA LEU A 656 8.09 9.84 -36.33
C LEU A 656 7.91 8.37 -35.91
N GLY A 657 6.73 8.02 -35.39
CA GLY A 657 6.41 6.67 -34.91
C GLY A 657 6.07 5.65 -36.00
N LYS A 658 6.07 6.01 -37.30
CA LYS A 658 5.76 5.08 -38.41
C LYS A 658 6.76 3.92 -38.51
N ASP A 659 8.03 4.21 -38.28
CA ASP A 659 9.13 3.25 -38.45
C ASP A 659 9.48 2.50 -37.15
N TYR A 660 8.80 2.84 -36.04
CA TYR A 660 9.10 2.34 -34.71
C TYR A 660 8.18 1.17 -34.33
N ARG A 661 8.75 -0.02 -34.10
CA ARG A 661 8.03 -1.27 -33.78
C ARG A 661 7.53 -1.36 -32.32
N ILE A 662 7.15 -0.24 -31.70
CA ILE A 662 6.44 -0.25 -30.40
C ILE A 662 4.94 -0.15 -30.70
N ALA A 663 4.19 -1.22 -30.41
CA ALA A 663 2.76 -1.31 -30.73
C ALA A 663 1.92 -0.17 -30.11
N ASP A 664 2.36 0.38 -28.98
CA ASP A 664 1.67 1.48 -28.30
C ASP A 664 1.90 2.86 -28.91
N CYS A 665 2.94 3.07 -29.73
CA CYS A 665 3.18 4.38 -30.36
C CYS A 665 2.02 4.74 -31.31
N GLN A 666 1.50 3.78 -32.06
CA GLN A 666 0.39 4.04 -32.97
C GLN A 666 -0.92 4.28 -32.20
N LEU A 667 -1.19 3.51 -31.15
CA LEU A 667 -2.35 3.72 -30.29
C LEU A 667 -2.30 5.10 -29.62
N LEU A 668 -1.17 5.43 -29.00
CA LEU A 668 -0.98 6.72 -28.32
C LEU A 668 -1.08 7.89 -29.30
N GLY A 669 -0.36 7.86 -30.43
CA GLY A 669 -0.38 8.95 -31.40
C GLY A 669 -1.79 9.20 -31.96
N ARG A 670 -2.56 8.14 -32.23
CA ARG A 670 -3.96 8.27 -32.69
C ARG A 670 -4.86 8.81 -31.58
N ARG A 671 -4.64 8.41 -30.32
CA ARG A 671 -5.35 8.96 -29.15
C ARG A 671 -5.02 10.44 -28.94
N MET A 672 -3.76 10.84 -29.09
CA MET A 672 -3.33 12.25 -29.02
C MET A 672 -4.08 13.08 -30.06
N ARG A 673 -4.12 12.60 -31.32
CA ARG A 673 -4.89 13.24 -32.40
C ARG A 673 -6.38 13.33 -32.07
N ALA A 674 -6.97 12.25 -31.56
CA ALA A 674 -8.38 12.20 -31.18
C ALA A 674 -8.70 13.19 -30.05
N THR A 675 -7.83 13.29 -29.05
CA THR A 675 -7.99 14.17 -27.89
C THR A 675 -7.90 15.64 -28.31
N SER A 676 -6.91 16.01 -29.12
CA SER A 676 -6.80 17.39 -29.63
C SER A 676 -8.02 17.77 -30.47
N ALA A 677 -8.49 16.87 -31.35
CA ALA A 677 -9.70 17.09 -32.14
C ALA A 677 -10.96 17.23 -31.26
N PHE A 678 -11.07 16.43 -30.19
CA PHE A 678 -12.19 16.50 -29.24
C PHE A 678 -12.29 17.90 -28.62
N TYR A 679 -11.20 18.42 -28.05
CA TYR A 679 -11.20 19.74 -27.41
C TYR A 679 -11.44 20.88 -28.41
N MET A 680 -10.97 20.73 -29.65
CA MET A 680 -11.26 21.65 -30.76
C MET A 680 -12.70 21.56 -31.29
N GLY A 681 -13.55 20.69 -30.71
CA GLY A 681 -14.94 20.53 -31.16
C GLY A 681 -15.09 19.76 -32.46
N ASP A 682 -14.05 19.11 -33.01
CA ASP A 682 -14.19 18.26 -34.20
C ASP A 682 -14.53 16.82 -33.79
N MET A 683 -15.79 16.60 -33.41
CA MET A 683 -16.26 15.30 -32.93
C MET A 683 -16.17 14.20 -33.99
N LYS A 684 -16.23 14.57 -35.28
CA LYS A 684 -16.08 13.62 -36.39
C LYS A 684 -14.67 13.06 -36.45
N THR A 685 -13.66 13.92 -36.48
CA THR A 685 -12.25 13.50 -36.49
C THR A 685 -11.89 12.80 -35.18
N ALA A 686 -12.39 13.30 -34.04
CA ALA A 686 -12.17 12.68 -32.73
C ALA A 686 -12.71 11.23 -32.71
N GLY A 687 -13.94 11.02 -33.17
CA GLY A 687 -14.58 9.71 -33.24
C GLY A 687 -13.84 8.73 -34.18
N GLN A 688 -13.43 9.20 -35.36
CA GLN A 688 -12.67 8.36 -36.29
C GLN A 688 -11.30 7.96 -35.71
N ALA A 689 -10.55 8.94 -35.20
CA ALA A 689 -9.22 8.72 -34.67
C ALA A 689 -9.21 7.82 -33.42
N ILE A 690 -10.24 7.88 -32.57
CA ILE A 690 -10.30 7.03 -31.36
C ILE A 690 -10.64 5.57 -31.68
N GLU A 691 -11.49 5.32 -32.68
CA GLU A 691 -11.74 3.95 -33.16
C GLU A 691 -10.49 3.37 -33.84
N GLU A 692 -9.77 4.17 -34.64
CA GLU A 692 -8.47 3.76 -35.20
C GLU A 692 -7.44 3.45 -34.10
N ALA A 693 -7.46 4.18 -32.98
CA ALA A 693 -6.58 3.92 -31.85
C ALA A 693 -6.94 2.59 -31.16
N LEU A 694 -8.23 2.33 -30.93
CA LEU A 694 -8.70 1.12 -30.25
C LEU A 694 -8.55 -0.16 -31.10
N GLY A 695 -8.53 -0.01 -32.43
CA GLY A 695 -8.24 -1.08 -33.38
C GLY A 695 -6.75 -1.43 -33.52
N ALA A 696 -5.83 -0.65 -32.94
CA ALA A 696 -4.40 -0.97 -32.94
C ALA A 696 -4.10 -2.19 -32.04
N SER A 697 -3.09 -2.99 -32.42
CA SER A 697 -2.66 -4.16 -31.67
C SER A 697 -2.26 -3.81 -30.23
N ARG A 698 -2.63 -4.67 -29.29
CA ARG A 698 -2.27 -4.54 -27.87
C ARG A 698 -0.80 -4.89 -27.67
N SER A 699 -0.06 -4.08 -26.92
CA SER A 699 1.27 -4.41 -26.42
C SER A 699 1.20 -5.19 -25.09
N ALA A 700 2.34 -5.73 -24.64
CA ALA A 700 2.46 -6.26 -23.29
C ALA A 700 2.43 -5.13 -22.24
N SER A 701 2.01 -5.44 -21.02
CA SER A 701 1.76 -4.49 -19.91
C SER A 701 2.98 -3.71 -19.40
N SER A 702 4.20 -3.98 -19.87
CA SER A 702 5.42 -3.26 -19.48
C SER A 702 5.43 -1.77 -19.81
N HIS A 703 4.66 -1.33 -20.80
CA HIS A 703 4.66 0.07 -21.24
C HIS A 703 3.89 1.04 -20.32
N ILE A 704 3.15 0.52 -19.33
CA ILE A 704 2.41 1.35 -18.37
C ILE A 704 3.36 2.22 -17.52
N ILE A 705 4.60 1.77 -17.29
CA ILE A 705 5.57 2.48 -16.44
C ILE A 705 6.19 3.68 -17.15
N ASP A 706 6.36 3.63 -18.48
CA ASP A 706 6.86 4.76 -19.26
C ASP A 706 5.75 5.76 -19.67
N MET A 707 4.49 5.33 -19.65
CA MET A 707 3.34 6.08 -20.19
C MET A 707 2.33 6.57 -19.15
N HIS A 708 2.65 6.47 -17.85
CA HIS A 708 1.91 7.04 -16.71
C HIS A 708 0.53 6.43 -16.42
N PHE A 709 -0.17 5.94 -17.44
CA PHE A 709 -1.45 5.24 -17.35
C PHE A 709 -1.66 4.32 -18.56
N ASP A 710 -2.54 3.34 -18.41
CA ASP A 710 -2.95 2.46 -19.50
C ASP A 710 -3.61 3.26 -20.64
N GLN A 711 -2.93 3.29 -21.79
CA GLN A 711 -3.35 4.10 -22.93
C GLN A 711 -4.63 3.59 -23.59
N ARG A 712 -4.95 2.30 -23.45
CA ARG A 712 -6.18 1.73 -24.01
C ARG A 712 -7.39 2.13 -23.16
N ILE A 713 -7.28 2.07 -21.84
CA ILE A 713 -8.34 2.58 -20.94
C ILE A 713 -8.53 4.08 -21.13
N ALA A 714 -7.43 4.85 -21.28
CA ALA A 714 -7.53 6.27 -21.60
C ALA A 714 -8.26 6.50 -22.95
N ALA A 715 -7.99 5.68 -23.96
CA ALA A 715 -8.68 5.76 -25.25
C ALA A 715 -10.18 5.40 -25.14
N GLN A 716 -10.53 4.37 -24.38
CA GLN A 716 -11.92 3.99 -24.12
C GLN A 716 -12.68 5.08 -23.34
N SER A 717 -11.97 5.77 -22.44
CA SER A 717 -12.50 6.89 -21.65
C SER A 717 -12.84 8.08 -22.55
N LEU A 718 -11.94 8.44 -23.46
CA LEU A 718 -12.21 9.48 -24.47
C LEU A 718 -13.36 9.06 -25.40
N ARG A 719 -13.41 7.79 -25.84
CA ARG A 719 -14.52 7.30 -26.66
C ARG A 719 -15.87 7.50 -25.97
N ALA A 720 -15.96 7.24 -24.66
CA ALA A 720 -17.20 7.46 -23.92
C ALA A 720 -17.60 8.96 -23.88
N GLN A 721 -16.63 9.87 -23.76
CA GLN A 721 -16.88 11.32 -23.83
C GLN A 721 -17.33 11.78 -25.22
N VAL A 722 -16.73 11.26 -26.29
CA VAL A 722 -17.17 11.51 -27.67
C VAL A 722 -18.61 11.02 -27.85
N GLN A 723 -18.94 9.81 -27.41
CA GLN A 723 -20.30 9.26 -27.50
C GLN A 723 -21.31 10.12 -26.74
N LEU A 724 -20.93 10.66 -25.56
CA LEU A 724 -21.78 11.58 -24.82
C LEU A 724 -22.09 12.84 -25.65
N LEU A 725 -21.06 13.52 -26.17
CA LEU A 725 -21.25 14.79 -26.88
C LEU A 725 -21.94 14.65 -28.23
N VAL A 726 -21.76 13.52 -28.91
CA VAL A 726 -22.50 13.17 -30.14
C VAL A 726 -23.96 12.76 -29.84
N GLY A 727 -24.34 12.67 -28.56
CA GLY A 727 -25.74 12.46 -28.12
C GLY A 727 -26.12 11.02 -27.77
N ASN A 728 -25.17 10.08 -27.79
CA ASN A 728 -25.38 8.67 -27.43
C ASN A 728 -25.20 8.45 -25.91
N THR A 729 -25.92 9.24 -25.10
CA THR A 729 -25.74 9.32 -23.64
C THR A 729 -25.84 7.96 -22.95
N GLY A 730 -26.81 7.11 -23.31
CA GLY A 730 -26.97 5.78 -22.70
C GLY A 730 -25.76 4.87 -22.93
N GLN A 731 -25.22 4.83 -24.16
CA GLN A 731 -24.04 4.05 -24.49
C GLN A 731 -22.79 4.60 -23.78
N ALA A 732 -22.66 5.92 -23.70
CA ALA A 732 -21.59 6.57 -22.96
C ALA A 732 -21.60 6.15 -21.48
N MET A 733 -22.76 6.16 -20.81
CA MET A 733 -22.88 5.79 -19.40
C MET A 733 -22.50 4.32 -19.13
N VAL A 734 -22.88 3.39 -20.00
CA VAL A 734 -22.51 1.97 -19.88
C VAL A 734 -21.00 1.77 -20.13
N ALA A 735 -20.44 2.50 -21.09
CA ALA A 735 -19.01 2.46 -21.38
C ALA A 735 -18.18 2.97 -20.19
N LEU A 736 -18.60 4.05 -19.54
CA LEU A 736 -17.94 4.58 -18.34
C LEU A 736 -17.91 3.56 -17.19
N ASP A 737 -19.05 2.93 -16.87
CA ASP A 737 -19.10 1.91 -15.81
C ASP A 737 -18.14 0.75 -16.11
N THR A 738 -18.06 0.33 -17.37
CA THR A 738 -17.19 -0.76 -17.81
C THR A 738 -15.72 -0.36 -17.70
N ASN A 739 -15.37 0.85 -18.14
CA ASN A 739 -13.99 1.36 -18.10
C ASN A 739 -13.51 1.52 -16.65
N VAL A 740 -14.34 2.06 -15.75
CA VAL A 740 -13.99 2.20 -14.32
C VAL A 740 -13.74 0.82 -13.69
N LYS A 741 -14.59 -0.18 -13.97
CA LYS A 741 -14.37 -1.55 -13.49
C LYS A 741 -13.05 -2.15 -13.99
N GLN A 742 -12.70 -1.91 -15.25
CA GLN A 742 -11.41 -2.35 -15.82
C GLN A 742 -10.23 -1.63 -15.17
N ALA A 743 -10.34 -0.33 -14.91
CA ALA A 743 -9.29 0.44 -14.24
C ALA A 743 -9.07 -0.02 -12.79
N ILE A 744 -10.15 -0.37 -12.07
CA ILE A 744 -10.05 -0.96 -10.72
C ILE A 744 -9.34 -2.33 -10.80
N ALA A 745 -9.71 -3.18 -11.75
CA ALA A 745 -9.14 -4.52 -11.89
C ALA A 745 -7.63 -4.51 -12.21
N LEU A 746 -7.13 -3.45 -12.87
CA LEU A 746 -5.70 -3.27 -13.15
C LEU A 746 -4.86 -2.98 -11.91
N SER A 747 -5.46 -2.60 -10.77
CA SER A 747 -4.73 -2.25 -9.54
C SER A 747 -3.62 -1.21 -9.76
N HIS A 748 -3.86 -0.26 -10.68
CA HIS A 748 -2.93 0.81 -11.03
C HIS A 748 -3.54 2.20 -10.72
N PRO A 749 -3.14 2.85 -9.61
CA PRO A 749 -3.82 4.06 -9.11
C PRO A 749 -3.91 5.21 -10.13
N ALA A 750 -2.82 5.53 -10.83
CA ALA A 750 -2.82 6.62 -11.80
C ALA A 750 -3.81 6.41 -12.97
N THR A 751 -4.00 5.16 -13.41
CA THR A 751 -5.01 4.84 -14.45
C THR A 751 -6.43 5.00 -13.92
N LEU A 752 -6.68 4.57 -12.68
CA LEU A 752 -7.98 4.74 -12.04
C LEU A 752 -8.30 6.23 -11.85
N TRP A 753 -7.37 7.02 -11.32
CA TRP A 753 -7.55 8.45 -11.10
C TRP A 753 -7.76 9.20 -12.40
N TYR A 754 -6.98 8.92 -13.45
CA TYR A 754 -7.21 9.48 -14.78
C TYR A 754 -8.63 9.15 -15.29
N THR A 755 -9.03 7.88 -15.22
CA THR A 755 -10.34 7.42 -15.72
C THR A 755 -11.50 8.11 -14.98
N LEU A 756 -11.39 8.25 -13.66
CA LEU A 756 -12.42 8.88 -12.83
C LEU A 756 -12.43 10.40 -13.01
N ALA A 757 -11.28 11.05 -12.81
CA ALA A 757 -11.17 12.49 -12.71
C ALA A 757 -11.17 13.20 -14.07
N ILE A 758 -10.66 12.59 -15.15
CA ILE A 758 -10.61 13.23 -16.48
C ILE A 758 -11.83 12.86 -17.34
N SER A 759 -12.46 11.72 -17.09
CA SER A 759 -13.54 11.20 -17.94
C SER A 759 -14.85 10.95 -17.21
N ALA A 760 -14.91 10.02 -16.25
CA ALA A 760 -16.18 9.53 -15.71
C ALA A 760 -16.96 10.58 -14.90
N ILE A 761 -16.29 11.31 -14.00
CA ILE A 761 -16.92 12.35 -13.19
C ILE A 761 -17.36 13.54 -14.06
N PRO A 762 -16.51 14.13 -14.93
CA PRO A 762 -16.94 15.17 -15.87
C PRO A 762 -18.12 14.74 -16.76
N ALA A 763 -18.06 13.54 -17.34
CA ALA A 763 -19.11 13.06 -18.24
C ALA A 763 -20.45 12.85 -17.51
N THR A 764 -20.43 12.34 -16.26
CA THR A 764 -21.65 12.17 -15.46
C THR A 764 -22.23 13.50 -14.98
N LEU A 765 -21.39 14.50 -14.69
CA LEU A 765 -21.81 15.88 -14.39
C LEU A 765 -22.48 16.52 -15.61
N ILE A 766 -21.85 16.43 -16.79
CA ILE A 766 -22.40 16.91 -18.06
C ILE A 766 -23.75 16.26 -18.37
N ALA A 767 -23.86 14.95 -18.17
CA ALA A 767 -25.09 14.20 -18.38
C ALA A 767 -26.18 14.48 -17.31
N GLY A 768 -25.83 15.15 -16.20
CA GLY A 768 -26.76 15.41 -15.08
C GLY A 768 -27.02 14.21 -14.15
N THR A 769 -26.25 13.12 -14.29
CA THR A 769 -26.44 11.87 -13.54
C THR A 769 -25.77 11.90 -12.16
N LEU A 770 -26.25 12.76 -11.26
CA LEU A 770 -25.59 13.06 -9.97
C LEU A 770 -25.34 11.84 -9.08
N HIS A 771 -26.21 10.83 -9.13
CA HIS A 771 -26.00 9.58 -8.37
C HIS A 771 -24.74 8.82 -8.82
N LYS A 772 -24.44 8.80 -10.13
CA LYS A 772 -23.20 8.23 -10.67
C LYS A 772 -22.00 9.10 -10.36
N THR A 773 -22.16 10.43 -10.45
CA THR A 773 -21.12 11.39 -10.04
C THR A 773 -20.69 11.13 -8.60
N ARG A 774 -21.65 11.00 -7.67
CA ARG A 774 -21.37 10.67 -6.26
C ARG A 774 -20.64 9.33 -6.13
N HIS A 775 -21.13 8.29 -6.80
CA HIS A 775 -20.51 6.97 -6.78
C HIS A 775 -19.05 7.01 -7.25
N PHE A 776 -18.77 7.62 -8.40
CA PHE A 776 -17.41 7.72 -8.94
C PHE A 776 -16.50 8.62 -8.10
N LEU A 777 -17.05 9.70 -7.54
CA LEU A 777 -16.32 10.56 -6.60
C LEU A 777 -15.94 9.80 -5.32
N ASP A 778 -16.84 8.97 -4.77
CA ASP A 778 -16.53 8.12 -3.63
C ASP A 778 -15.42 7.11 -3.94
N VAL A 779 -15.41 6.54 -5.15
CA VAL A 779 -14.34 5.64 -5.59
C VAL A 779 -13.01 6.40 -5.73
N LEU A 780 -13.03 7.61 -6.29
CA LEU A 780 -11.83 8.47 -6.42
C LEU A 780 -11.27 8.82 -5.04
N LYS A 781 -12.13 9.21 -4.09
CA LYS A 781 -11.74 9.50 -2.71
C LYS A 781 -11.12 8.29 -2.04
N LYS A 782 -11.83 7.16 -2.01
CA LYS A 782 -11.34 5.92 -1.38
C LYS A 782 -10.01 5.43 -1.97
N SER A 783 -9.85 5.55 -3.28
CA SER A 783 -8.62 5.14 -3.96
C SER A 783 -7.46 6.13 -3.80
N SER A 784 -7.73 7.39 -3.43
CA SER A 784 -6.71 8.43 -3.21
C SER A 784 -6.47 8.73 -1.73
N GLU A 785 -7.31 8.25 -0.81
CA GLU A 785 -7.21 8.47 0.65
C GLU A 785 -5.81 8.17 1.18
N ARG A 786 -5.18 7.10 0.68
CA ARG A 786 -3.84 6.70 1.10
C ARG A 786 -2.76 7.63 0.57
N GLN A 787 -2.88 8.10 -0.66
CA GLN A 787 -1.82 8.82 -1.36
C GLN A 787 -2.39 9.80 -2.40
N PRO A 788 -3.01 10.91 -1.99
CA PRO A 788 -3.59 11.82 -2.96
C PRO A 788 -2.45 12.67 -3.53
N LEU A 789 -1.97 12.35 -4.74
CA LEU A 789 -1.02 13.24 -5.42
C LEU A 789 -1.69 14.60 -5.64
N HIS A 790 -0.90 15.67 -5.57
CA HIS A 790 -1.41 17.05 -5.50
C HIS A 790 -2.54 17.36 -6.50
N ILE A 791 -2.35 17.11 -7.80
CA ILE A 791 -3.37 17.40 -8.83
C ILE A 791 -4.70 16.65 -8.62
N TRP A 792 -4.65 15.37 -8.25
CA TRP A 792 -5.86 14.55 -8.06
C TRP A 792 -6.65 14.98 -6.84
N ARG A 793 -5.95 15.45 -5.80
CA ARG A 793 -6.59 16.06 -4.62
C ARG A 793 -7.38 17.30 -5.01
N GLN A 794 -6.76 18.20 -5.76
CA GLN A 794 -7.40 19.45 -6.17
C GLN A 794 -8.63 19.21 -7.05
N LEU A 795 -8.54 18.27 -8.00
CA LEU A 795 -9.70 17.88 -8.81
C LEU A 795 -10.80 17.24 -7.95
N THR A 796 -10.44 16.43 -6.95
CA THR A 796 -11.41 15.84 -6.02
C THR A 796 -12.18 16.94 -5.25
N SER A 797 -11.46 17.92 -4.69
CA SER A 797 -12.07 19.07 -4.00
C SER A 797 -13.00 19.88 -4.91
N CYS A 798 -12.61 20.07 -6.18
CA CYS A 798 -13.47 20.72 -7.17
C CYS A 798 -14.77 19.94 -7.37
N TYR A 799 -14.69 18.61 -7.55
CA TYR A 799 -15.87 17.79 -7.78
C TYR A 799 -16.81 17.68 -6.58
N GLU A 800 -16.27 17.63 -5.36
CA GLU A 800 -17.08 17.71 -4.14
C GLU A 800 -17.87 19.01 -4.07
N SER A 801 -17.18 20.12 -4.37
CA SER A 801 -17.79 21.45 -4.34
C SER A 801 -18.85 21.62 -5.43
N ILE A 802 -18.60 21.13 -6.64
CA ILE A 802 -19.58 21.11 -7.73
C ILE A 802 -20.79 20.24 -7.38
N LEU A 803 -20.57 19.08 -6.75
CA LEU A 803 -21.66 18.20 -6.34
C LEU A 803 -22.57 18.90 -5.31
N LEU A 804 -22.01 19.63 -4.34
CA LEU A 804 -22.78 20.45 -3.40
C LEU A 804 -23.62 21.52 -4.10
N ILE A 805 -23.04 22.23 -5.08
CA ILE A 805 -23.76 23.23 -5.90
C ILE A 805 -24.94 22.56 -6.62
N ARG A 806 -24.68 21.43 -7.29
CA ARG A 806 -25.69 20.69 -8.08
C ARG A 806 -26.78 20.05 -7.24
N GLU A 807 -26.51 19.74 -5.98
CA GLU A 807 -27.47 19.23 -5.00
C GLU A 807 -28.28 20.33 -4.29
N GLY A 808 -28.10 21.59 -4.68
CA GLY A 808 -28.88 22.72 -4.17
C GLY A 808 -28.29 23.37 -2.92
N ASN A 809 -27.01 23.14 -2.61
CA ASN A 809 -26.28 23.82 -1.55
C ASN A 809 -25.13 24.70 -2.08
N PRO A 810 -25.43 25.74 -2.88
CA PRO A 810 -24.40 26.61 -3.44
C PRO A 810 -23.69 27.47 -2.37
N ALA A 811 -24.33 27.74 -1.22
CA ALA A 811 -23.73 28.55 -0.15
C ALA A 811 -22.51 27.86 0.48
N ALA A 812 -22.51 26.53 0.56
CA ALA A 812 -21.35 25.76 0.98
C ALA A 812 -20.40 25.46 -0.20
N GLY A 813 -20.95 25.13 -1.37
CA GLY A 813 -20.14 24.67 -2.50
C GLY A 813 -19.34 25.78 -3.20
N VAL A 814 -19.87 27.00 -3.34
CA VAL A 814 -19.20 28.09 -4.06
C VAL A 814 -17.90 28.53 -3.37
N PRO A 815 -17.87 28.82 -2.05
CA PRO A 815 -16.60 29.18 -1.37
C PRO A 815 -15.52 28.09 -1.50
N LEU A 816 -15.89 26.82 -1.29
CA LEU A 816 -14.97 25.68 -1.40
C LEU A 816 -14.42 25.52 -2.82
N LEU A 817 -15.25 25.73 -3.85
CA LEU A 817 -14.80 25.68 -5.24
C LEU A 817 -13.86 26.85 -5.56
N GLY A 818 -14.13 28.04 -5.03
CA GLY A 818 -13.24 29.21 -5.15
C GLY A 818 -11.86 28.97 -4.53
N GLU A 819 -11.81 28.38 -3.33
CA GLU A 819 -10.57 27.99 -2.67
C GLU A 819 -9.80 26.94 -3.49
N ALA A 820 -10.49 25.91 -3.99
CA ALA A 820 -9.89 24.89 -4.85
C ALA A 820 -9.30 25.49 -6.13
N PHE A 821 -9.95 26.49 -6.74
CA PHE A 821 -9.40 27.21 -7.89
C PHE A 821 -8.17 28.03 -7.54
N GLN A 822 -8.12 28.69 -6.38
CA GLN A 822 -6.93 29.41 -5.96
C GLN A 822 -5.72 28.47 -5.80
N GLN A 823 -5.96 27.25 -5.29
CA GLN A 823 -4.93 26.21 -5.18
C GLN A 823 -4.50 25.64 -6.54
N LEU A 824 -5.42 25.54 -7.52
CA LEU A 824 -5.09 25.18 -8.90
C LEU A 824 -4.31 26.28 -9.63
N ARG A 825 -4.73 27.56 -9.54
CA ARG A 825 -4.14 28.70 -10.26
C ARG A 825 -2.65 28.89 -10.00
N ASN A 826 -2.18 28.54 -8.80
CA ASN A 826 -0.77 28.74 -8.44
C ASN A 826 0.15 27.67 -9.05
N HIS A 827 -0.36 26.49 -9.47
CA HIS A 827 0.50 25.34 -9.76
C HIS A 827 0.03 24.36 -10.86
N VAL A 828 -1.20 24.44 -11.38
CA VAL A 828 -1.80 23.35 -12.17
C VAL A 828 -2.67 23.85 -13.33
N GLU A 829 -2.30 23.50 -14.57
CA GLU A 829 -3.12 23.69 -15.77
C GLU A 829 -3.93 22.38 -16.06
N THR A 830 -5.22 22.49 -16.40
CA THR A 830 -6.12 21.34 -16.63
C THR A 830 -7.00 21.53 -17.87
N PRO A 831 -7.21 20.50 -18.70
CA PRO A 831 -8.07 20.59 -19.88
C PRO A 831 -9.58 20.67 -19.53
N LEU A 832 -9.93 20.62 -18.25
CA LEU A 832 -11.31 20.74 -17.76
C LEU A 832 -11.65 22.16 -17.30
N CYS A 833 -10.75 23.13 -17.49
CA CYS A 833 -10.86 24.50 -16.98
C CYS A 833 -12.21 25.14 -17.31
N SER A 834 -12.63 25.07 -18.58
CA SER A 834 -13.90 25.65 -19.07
C SER A 834 -15.14 25.03 -18.41
N MET A 835 -15.14 23.71 -18.21
CA MET A 835 -16.24 23.03 -17.51
C MET A 835 -16.30 23.45 -16.05
N LEU A 836 -15.17 23.36 -15.33
CA LEU A 836 -15.11 23.65 -13.90
C LEU A 836 -15.55 25.10 -13.60
N HIS A 837 -15.05 26.08 -14.36
CA HIS A 837 -15.43 27.47 -14.15
C HIS A 837 -16.89 27.74 -14.52
N THR A 838 -17.46 27.05 -15.51
CA THR A 838 -18.90 27.17 -15.83
C THR A 838 -19.78 26.65 -14.69
N GLU A 839 -19.35 25.60 -13.99
CA GLU A 839 -20.04 25.10 -12.78
C GLU A 839 -19.95 26.11 -11.62
N TYR A 840 -18.81 26.76 -11.44
CA TYR A 840 -18.63 27.84 -10.46
C TYR A 840 -19.55 29.03 -10.74
N VAL A 841 -19.61 29.48 -12.01
CA VAL A 841 -20.54 30.53 -12.47
C VAL A 841 -22.00 30.14 -12.20
N SER A 842 -22.37 28.88 -12.45
CA SER A 842 -23.71 28.38 -12.15
C SER A 842 -24.02 28.44 -10.64
N GLY A 843 -23.02 28.16 -9.79
CA GLY A 843 -23.14 28.33 -8.34
C GLY A 843 -23.28 29.79 -7.91
N LEU A 844 -22.49 30.71 -8.46
CA LEU A 844 -22.61 32.16 -8.21
C LEU A 844 -24.00 32.68 -8.58
N ALA A 845 -24.52 32.25 -9.73
CA ALA A 845 -25.87 32.58 -10.16
C ALA A 845 -26.94 32.05 -9.19
N ALA A 846 -26.77 30.83 -8.67
CA ALA A 846 -27.67 30.27 -7.66
C ALA A 846 -27.65 31.05 -6.33
N LEU A 847 -26.56 31.77 -6.03
CA LEU A 847 -26.43 32.70 -4.90
C LEU A 847 -26.93 34.12 -5.19
N ARG A 848 -27.48 34.38 -6.38
CA ARG A 848 -27.88 35.72 -6.85
C ARG A 848 -26.72 36.73 -6.88
N LEU A 849 -25.57 36.25 -7.33
CA LEU A 849 -24.38 37.06 -7.62
C LEU A 849 -24.20 37.19 -9.13
N GLU A 850 -25.27 37.54 -9.84
CA GLU A 850 -25.30 37.52 -11.31
C GLU A 850 -24.28 38.45 -11.99
N PRO A 851 -23.96 39.67 -11.49
CA PRO A 851 -22.94 40.51 -12.10
C PRO A 851 -21.56 39.85 -12.12
N LEU A 852 -21.15 39.27 -10.98
CA LEU A 852 -19.88 38.55 -10.86
C LEU A 852 -19.87 37.26 -11.71
N ALA A 853 -21.01 36.57 -11.76
CA ALA A 853 -21.19 35.39 -12.59
C ALA A 853 -21.03 35.72 -14.09
N LEU A 854 -21.60 36.82 -14.57
CA LEU A 854 -21.48 37.29 -15.95
C LEU A 854 -20.05 37.73 -16.27
N GLU A 855 -19.42 38.52 -15.41
CA GLU A 855 -18.02 38.95 -15.58
C GLU A 855 -17.08 37.75 -15.72
N THR A 856 -17.19 36.79 -14.79
CA THR A 856 -16.38 35.55 -14.83
C THR A 856 -16.66 34.74 -16.10
N LEU A 857 -17.92 34.67 -16.54
CA LEU A 857 -18.30 33.91 -17.74
C LEU A 857 -17.84 34.58 -19.04
N ASP A 858 -17.75 35.90 -19.07
CA ASP A 858 -17.24 36.67 -20.20
C ASP A 858 -15.75 36.42 -20.41
N GLU A 859 -14.96 36.39 -19.34
CA GLU A 859 -13.55 35.99 -19.39
C GLU A 859 -13.39 34.57 -19.95
N ILE A 860 -14.18 33.60 -19.47
CA ILE A 860 -14.12 32.21 -19.94
C ILE A 860 -14.51 32.11 -21.41
N HIS A 861 -15.55 32.83 -21.85
CA HIS A 861 -15.99 32.83 -23.24
C HIS A 861 -14.88 33.39 -24.15
N ILE A 862 -14.31 34.55 -23.82
CA ILE A 862 -13.21 35.16 -24.59
C ILE A 862 -12.05 34.17 -24.72
N ASN A 863 -11.59 33.61 -23.60
CA ASN A 863 -10.51 32.63 -23.58
C ASN A 863 -10.83 31.39 -24.44
N ALA A 864 -12.05 30.85 -24.35
CA ALA A 864 -12.45 29.68 -25.13
C ALA A 864 -12.45 29.94 -26.65
N VAL A 865 -12.83 31.15 -27.07
CA VAL A 865 -12.81 31.56 -28.47
C VAL A 865 -11.37 31.79 -28.97
N GLU A 866 -10.57 32.53 -28.21
CA GLU A 866 -9.18 32.86 -28.56
C GLU A 866 -8.30 31.61 -28.65
N HIS A 867 -8.48 30.65 -27.75
CA HIS A 867 -7.69 29.42 -27.68
C HIS A 867 -8.30 28.24 -28.44
N HIS A 868 -9.41 28.45 -29.16
CA HIS A 868 -10.13 27.38 -29.86
C HIS A 868 -10.53 26.18 -28.96
N ASP A 869 -10.85 26.44 -27.70
CA ASP A 869 -11.42 25.47 -26.75
C ASP A 869 -12.94 25.33 -26.99
N ARG A 870 -13.30 24.61 -28.07
CA ARG A 870 -14.66 24.63 -28.63
C ARG A 870 -15.60 23.57 -28.07
N TRP A 871 -15.09 22.49 -27.51
CA TRP A 871 -15.92 21.35 -27.06
C TRP A 871 -16.99 21.73 -26.03
N TYR A 872 -16.74 22.76 -25.23
CA TYR A 872 -17.65 23.26 -24.18
C TYR A 872 -18.22 24.66 -24.49
N LEU A 873 -17.74 25.33 -25.54
CA LEU A 873 -18.15 26.69 -25.90
C LEU A 873 -19.67 26.86 -26.09
N PRO A 874 -20.40 25.93 -26.75
CA PRO A 874 -21.86 26.06 -26.85
C PRO A 874 -22.57 26.08 -25.50
N GLU A 875 -22.03 25.36 -24.51
CA GLU A 875 -22.60 25.32 -23.15
C GLU A 875 -22.30 26.61 -22.39
N ILE A 876 -21.09 27.16 -22.50
CA ILE A 876 -20.74 28.49 -21.96
C ILE A 876 -21.71 29.55 -22.48
N MET A 877 -21.94 29.58 -23.80
CA MET A 877 -22.89 30.50 -24.43
C MET A 877 -24.33 30.28 -23.96
N ARG A 878 -24.75 29.02 -23.79
CA ARG A 878 -26.08 28.68 -23.28
C ARG A 878 -26.28 29.19 -21.85
N VAL A 879 -25.31 28.96 -20.96
CA VAL A 879 -25.34 29.46 -19.56
C VAL A 879 -25.34 30.98 -19.54
N LYS A 880 -24.53 31.65 -20.37
CA LYS A 880 -24.52 33.12 -20.49
C LYS A 880 -25.89 33.66 -20.89
N ALA A 881 -26.51 33.07 -21.91
CA ALA A 881 -27.86 33.43 -22.34
C ALA A 881 -28.90 33.23 -21.22
N GLN A 882 -28.78 32.19 -20.39
CA GLN A 882 -29.65 31.98 -19.24
C GLN A 882 -29.48 33.05 -18.15
N LEU A 883 -28.24 33.50 -17.89
CA LEU A 883 -27.98 34.60 -16.97
C LEU A 883 -28.52 35.93 -17.50
N MET A 884 -28.35 36.20 -18.80
CA MET A 884 -28.92 37.40 -19.44
C MET A 884 -30.45 37.42 -19.33
N LEU A 885 -31.13 36.28 -19.48
CA LEU A 885 -32.59 36.16 -19.28
C LEU A 885 -33.03 36.47 -17.87
N SER A 886 -32.20 36.17 -16.86
CA SER A 886 -32.49 36.50 -15.46
C SER A 886 -32.39 38.00 -15.15
N GLN A 887 -31.83 38.80 -16.09
CA GLN A 887 -31.71 40.25 -16.01
C GLN A 887 -32.47 40.96 -17.16
N PRO A 888 -33.81 40.84 -17.21
CA PRO A 888 -34.61 41.33 -18.34
C PRO A 888 -34.61 42.87 -18.49
N HIS A 889 -34.16 43.60 -17.47
CA HIS A 889 -34.01 45.06 -17.51
C HIS A 889 -32.68 45.52 -18.13
N THR A 890 -31.71 44.62 -18.26
CA THR A 890 -30.36 44.89 -18.77
C THR A 890 -30.18 44.36 -20.20
N HIS A 891 -30.82 43.23 -20.53
CA HIS A 891 -30.62 42.54 -21.81
C HIS A 891 -31.93 42.31 -22.54
N ALA A 892 -31.94 42.59 -23.85
CA ALA A 892 -33.12 42.36 -24.67
C ALA A 892 -33.30 40.86 -24.98
N LEU A 893 -34.54 40.38 -25.00
CA LEU A 893 -34.88 38.99 -25.34
C LEU A 893 -34.33 38.56 -26.71
N GLU A 894 -34.24 39.50 -27.65
CA GLU A 894 -33.69 39.28 -28.98
C GLU A 894 -32.18 39.01 -28.97
N GLU A 895 -31.43 39.66 -28.07
CA GLU A 895 -29.99 39.42 -27.88
C GLU A 895 -29.74 38.01 -27.33
N VAL A 896 -30.54 37.58 -26.35
CA VAL A 896 -30.49 36.21 -25.81
C VAL A 896 -30.78 35.19 -26.92
N ARG A 897 -31.83 35.41 -27.71
CA ARG A 897 -32.21 34.52 -28.82
C ARG A 897 -31.10 34.43 -29.85
N LYS A 898 -30.47 35.55 -30.19
CA LYS A 898 -29.33 35.60 -31.11
C LYS A 898 -28.15 34.78 -30.57
N MET A 899 -27.81 34.92 -29.30
CA MET A 899 -26.73 34.16 -28.66
C MET A 899 -27.00 32.65 -28.65
N LEU A 900 -28.21 32.22 -28.27
CA LEU A 900 -28.59 30.81 -28.31
C LEU A 900 -28.60 30.24 -29.73
N THR A 901 -28.99 31.04 -30.73
CA THR A 901 -28.95 30.61 -32.14
C THR A 901 -27.51 30.43 -32.61
N GLN A 902 -26.61 31.36 -32.28
CA GLN A 902 -25.18 31.24 -32.56
C GLN A 902 -24.57 30.01 -31.88
N ALA A 903 -24.90 29.77 -30.61
CA ALA A 903 -24.44 28.59 -29.87
C ALA A 903 -24.93 27.29 -30.51
N LEU A 904 -26.18 27.26 -31.01
CA LEU A 904 -26.75 26.10 -31.71
C LEU A 904 -26.02 25.82 -33.04
N ASP A 905 -25.72 26.87 -33.80
CA ASP A 905 -25.01 26.73 -35.07
C ASP A 905 -23.58 26.19 -34.86
N ILE A 906 -22.88 26.70 -33.84
CA ILE A 906 -21.58 26.17 -33.42
C ILE A 906 -21.71 24.69 -33.02
N ALA A 907 -22.66 24.34 -32.16
CA ALA A 907 -22.86 22.96 -31.72
C ALA A 907 -23.14 21.99 -32.88
N ARG A 908 -23.86 22.45 -33.92
CA ARG A 908 -24.12 21.66 -35.13
C ARG A 908 -22.89 21.49 -36.00
N GLN A 909 -22.11 22.56 -36.19
CA GLN A 909 -20.86 22.52 -36.96
C GLN A 909 -19.84 21.57 -36.30
N ASP A 910 -19.76 21.62 -34.98
CA ASP A 910 -18.82 20.83 -34.16
C ASP A 910 -19.32 19.38 -33.94
N GLY A 911 -20.56 19.05 -34.36
CA GLY A 911 -21.14 17.72 -34.15
C GLY A 911 -21.42 17.38 -32.68
N THR A 912 -21.52 18.39 -31.81
CA THR A 912 -21.85 18.25 -30.39
C THR A 912 -23.37 18.23 -30.18
N HIS A 913 -24.03 17.20 -30.71
CA HIS A 913 -25.49 17.05 -30.69
C HIS A 913 -26.10 17.12 -29.28
N PHE A 914 -25.37 16.70 -28.25
CA PHE A 914 -25.79 16.84 -26.86
C PHE A 914 -26.06 18.29 -26.47
N TRP A 915 -25.13 19.21 -26.79
CA TRP A 915 -25.32 20.64 -26.55
C TRP A 915 -26.41 21.22 -27.43
N ALA A 916 -26.44 20.85 -28.72
CA ALA A 916 -27.47 21.30 -29.64
C ALA A 916 -28.89 20.97 -29.14
N TRP A 917 -29.08 19.79 -28.54
CA TRP A 917 -30.36 19.40 -27.94
C TRP A 917 -30.73 20.30 -26.75
N ARG A 918 -29.80 20.55 -25.82
CA ARG A 918 -30.04 21.43 -24.66
C ARG A 918 -30.36 22.87 -25.06
N ILE A 919 -29.61 23.41 -26.03
CA ILE A 919 -29.83 24.77 -26.56
C ILE A 919 -31.20 24.86 -27.26
N ASN A 920 -31.58 23.85 -28.04
CA ASN A 920 -32.92 23.80 -28.66
C ASN A 920 -34.04 23.78 -27.62
N ALA A 921 -33.86 23.06 -26.50
CA ALA A 921 -34.84 23.06 -25.41
C ALA A 921 -35.04 24.47 -24.84
N ASP A 922 -33.96 25.23 -24.61
CA ASP A 922 -34.05 26.61 -24.13
C ASP A 922 -34.67 27.55 -25.19
N LEU A 923 -34.28 27.45 -26.47
CA LEU A 923 -34.89 28.20 -27.57
C LEU A 923 -36.41 27.93 -27.69
N ASN A 924 -36.83 26.69 -27.49
CA ASN A 924 -38.26 26.33 -27.54
C ASN A 924 -39.03 26.92 -26.35
N ARG A 925 -38.43 27.01 -25.16
CA ARG A 925 -39.02 27.70 -24.01
C ARG A 925 -39.24 29.19 -24.30
N LEU A 926 -38.31 29.85 -25.00
CA LEU A 926 -38.44 31.27 -25.39
C LEU A 926 -39.49 31.54 -26.47
N LYS A 927 -39.97 30.51 -27.18
CA LYS A 927 -41.09 30.63 -28.14
C LYS A 927 -42.46 30.64 -27.44
N ILE A 928 -42.52 30.15 -26.20
CA ILE A 928 -43.74 30.14 -25.38
C ILE A 928 -43.79 31.46 -24.59
N ALA A 929 -44.47 32.48 -25.12
CA ALA A 929 -44.62 33.81 -24.50
C ALA A 929 -45.81 33.85 -23.48
N PRO A 930 -45.97 34.91 -22.67
CA PRO A 930 -46.37 34.84 -21.26
C PRO A 930 -47.88 34.67 -21.04
N GLY A 931 -48.27 33.70 -20.19
CA GLY A 931 -49.67 33.50 -19.79
C GLY A 931 -50.01 32.08 -19.35
N THR A 932 -49.21 31.08 -19.71
CA THR A 932 -49.35 29.70 -19.20
C THR A 932 -48.37 29.44 -18.06
N PRO A 933 -48.81 28.98 -16.87
CA PRO A 933 -47.91 28.68 -15.77
C PRO A 933 -46.93 27.59 -16.20
N ALA A 934 -45.65 27.92 -16.24
CA ALA A 934 -44.60 26.92 -16.34
C ALA A 934 -44.67 26.02 -15.09
N PRO A 935 -44.62 24.69 -15.21
CA PRO A 935 -44.54 23.82 -14.05
C PRO A 935 -43.27 24.16 -13.27
N ARG A 936 -43.44 24.51 -11.99
CA ARG A 936 -42.32 24.74 -11.07
C ARG A 936 -41.38 23.53 -11.12
N HIS A 937 -40.10 23.83 -11.29
CA HIS A 937 -39.03 22.85 -11.31
C HIS A 937 -39.08 21.99 -10.05
N CYS A 938 -39.25 20.67 -10.21
CA CYS A 938 -38.86 19.68 -9.21
C CYS A 938 -37.54 19.08 -9.71
N PRO A 939 -36.40 19.30 -9.03
CA PRO A 939 -35.12 18.69 -9.40
C PRO A 939 -35.09 17.26 -8.85
N ALA A 940 -35.89 16.37 -9.43
CA ALA A 940 -35.77 14.94 -9.23
C ALA A 940 -36.37 14.25 -10.44
N VAL A 941 -35.64 13.27 -10.98
CA VAL A 941 -35.97 12.41 -12.12
C VAL A 941 -35.64 13.00 -13.50
N HIS A 942 -34.42 12.75 -13.97
CA HIS A 942 -34.14 11.86 -15.11
C HIS A 942 -32.65 11.54 -15.21
#